data_AF-A0A3D5HDT0-F1
#
_entry.id   AF-A0A3D5HDT0-F1
#
_cell.length_a   1.000
_cell.length_b   1.000
_cell.length_c   1.000
_cell.angle_alpha   90.00
_cell.angle_beta   90.00
_cell.angle_gamma   90.00
#
_symmetry.space_group_name_H-M   'P 1'
#
loop_
_entity.id
_entity.type
_entity.pdbx_description
1 polymer ?
#
loop_
_entity_poly.entity_id
_entity_poly.type
_entity_poly.pdbx_seq_one_letter_code
_entity_poly.pdbx_strand_id
1 'polypeptide(L)'
;MKQQQFLNLATAEEAEERFWEAVQPQPLGEELVMLEDAHGRILACDIVARHNVPYFDRSNFDGFALRAEDTFGAQETAPILLTLNPEILACGVVPQEDVAPGTATTISTGGVLPRGADGVVMIENTFPFKNAEPAENMIQVLKPIVPNAGVSLAGSDIGAGEVVLRIGELLGYRETGTLAALGEANVSVWRRPKVAVISTGDELIAPGEQMEMGKVYDSNSTVIAHAVEELGCEAVRFGIVPDDEAQLETVLRKALALDFVLLSGGTSKGEGDLNYRVFEKFRNPGVLVHGVSLKPGKPLCLAVLDGIPAAILPGFPTSSTFTFSKFIAPVLRKLAGLTPERSAHVQANVPLRLNSDKGRTEFNLVHLVRNEDGFSAYSTGKGSGSITGFARADGFMEIPRTTEMLEAGEDTTIHLLGESTRPSDLMIIGSHCVGLDFLLGEMQKRGVSCKFLAVGSMGGILAAQRGECDLAGTHLLDEASNQYNSHLLTAELALIKGYRRSQGLLFRKDDSRFALVKQNFQETIRQLMEDQNVRMINRNLGSGTRVLLDRLLAGQRPSGFFQEAKSHNSVAAAITHKRADWGIAIRSVAEDSGLDFFPMQDEEYDFIIPNKRLKRQEVRQFINLLQEANIQTQLNKLGLSTDAPV
;
A
#
# COMPACT_ATOMS: atom_id res chain seq x y z
N MET A 1 -9.77 -40.74 3.72
CA MET A 1 -8.75 -39.74 3.34
C MET A 1 -7.52 -39.93 4.22
N LYS A 2 -6.44 -40.48 3.68
CA LYS A 2 -5.13 -40.54 4.37
C LYS A 2 -4.36 -39.24 4.11
N GLN A 3 -4.17 -38.39 5.11
CA GLN A 3 -3.33 -37.20 4.94
C GLN A 3 -1.87 -37.59 4.69
N GLN A 4 -1.32 -37.25 3.53
CA GLN A 4 0.12 -37.32 3.30
C GLN A 4 0.79 -36.09 3.93
N GLN A 5 1.76 -36.30 4.80
CA GLN A 5 2.55 -35.22 5.40
C GLN A 5 3.74 -34.88 4.49
N PHE A 6 4.09 -33.60 4.40
CA PHE A 6 5.34 -33.16 3.78
C PHE A 6 6.52 -33.63 4.64
N LEU A 7 7.15 -34.75 4.25
CA LEU A 7 8.20 -35.40 5.04
C LEU A 7 9.59 -34.77 4.84
N ASN A 8 9.82 -34.10 3.70
CA ASN A 8 11.06 -33.35 3.39
C ASN A 8 10.69 -31.95 2.87
N LEU A 9 10.78 -30.92 3.71
CA LEU A 9 10.56 -29.52 3.30
C LEU A 9 11.92 -28.87 3.02
N ALA A 10 12.01 -28.13 1.91
CA ALA A 10 13.16 -27.26 1.67
C ALA A 10 13.14 -26.07 2.64
N THR A 11 14.31 -25.54 2.98
CA THR A 11 14.44 -24.20 3.57
C THR A 11 14.07 -23.12 2.55
N ALA A 12 13.85 -21.88 3.00
CA ALA A 12 13.52 -20.79 2.08
C ALA A 12 14.71 -20.51 1.14
N GLU A 13 15.92 -20.57 1.67
CA GLU A 13 17.17 -20.34 0.97
C GLU A 13 17.40 -21.42 -0.11
N GLU A 14 17.25 -22.71 0.24
CA GLU A 14 17.37 -23.81 -0.72
C GLU A 14 16.31 -23.74 -1.82
N ALA A 15 15.09 -23.31 -1.48
CA ALA A 15 14.01 -23.18 -2.46
C ALA A 15 14.27 -22.05 -3.45
N GLU A 16 14.78 -20.92 -2.96
CA GLU A 16 15.21 -19.78 -3.78
C GLU A 16 16.36 -20.20 -4.72
N GLU A 17 17.43 -20.76 -4.16
CA GLU A 17 18.61 -21.20 -4.93
C GLU A 17 18.23 -22.17 -6.07
N ARG A 18 17.50 -23.25 -5.76
CA ARG A 18 17.08 -24.24 -6.78
C ARG A 18 16.23 -23.63 -7.88
N PHE A 19 15.34 -22.69 -7.54
CA PHE A 19 14.47 -22.07 -8.54
C PHE A 19 15.28 -21.13 -9.45
N TRP A 20 16.17 -20.32 -8.86
CA TRP A 20 17.07 -19.45 -9.62
C TRP A 20 18.03 -20.23 -10.53
N GLU A 21 18.60 -21.33 -10.05
CA GLU A 21 19.50 -22.18 -10.85
C GLU A 21 18.78 -22.84 -12.03
N ALA A 22 17.52 -23.26 -11.84
CA ALA A 22 16.73 -23.90 -12.88
C ALA A 22 16.18 -22.91 -13.92
N VAL A 23 15.76 -21.72 -13.48
CA VAL A 23 15.16 -20.70 -14.35
C VAL A 23 16.24 -19.90 -15.08
N GLN A 24 17.36 -19.58 -14.42
CA GLN A 24 18.43 -18.72 -14.94
C GLN A 24 17.90 -17.41 -15.55
N PRO A 25 17.16 -16.59 -14.79
CA PRO A 25 16.39 -15.49 -15.36
C PRO A 25 17.27 -14.45 -16.04
N GLN A 26 16.90 -14.12 -17.28
CA GLN A 26 17.49 -13.06 -18.11
C GLN A 26 16.38 -12.33 -18.87
N PRO A 27 16.59 -11.08 -19.29
CA PRO A 27 15.63 -10.36 -20.11
C PRO A 27 15.23 -11.15 -21.37
N LEU A 28 13.94 -11.18 -21.69
CA LEU A 28 13.37 -12.05 -22.72
C LEU A 28 13.50 -11.52 -24.16
N GLY A 29 14.44 -10.61 -24.40
CA GLY A 29 14.70 -9.96 -25.67
C GLY A 29 14.30 -8.48 -25.72
N GLU A 30 14.83 -7.79 -26.73
CA GLU A 30 14.61 -6.37 -26.97
C GLU A 30 13.49 -6.16 -28.00
N GLU A 31 12.77 -5.06 -27.88
CA GLU A 31 11.85 -4.57 -28.90
C GLU A 31 11.96 -3.05 -29.05
N LEU A 32 11.69 -2.57 -30.26
CA LEU A 32 11.70 -1.15 -30.57
C LEU A 32 10.28 -0.61 -30.48
N VAL A 33 10.07 0.41 -29.65
CA VAL A 33 8.77 1.08 -29.47
C VAL A 33 8.87 2.56 -29.80
N MET A 34 7.74 3.16 -30.18
CA MET A 34 7.64 4.62 -30.31
C MET A 34 7.80 5.27 -28.93
N LEU A 35 8.37 6.47 -28.87
CA LEU A 35 8.57 7.18 -27.60
C LEU A 35 7.26 7.39 -26.82
N GLU A 36 6.14 7.57 -27.52
CA GLU A 36 4.80 7.72 -26.93
C GLU A 36 4.35 6.48 -26.12
N ASP A 37 4.81 5.29 -26.52
CA ASP A 37 4.52 4.02 -25.86
C ASP A 37 5.63 3.57 -24.90
N ALA A 38 6.70 4.37 -24.77
CA ALA A 38 7.87 4.03 -23.96
C ALA A 38 7.66 4.25 -22.45
N HIS A 39 6.63 5.00 -22.04
CA HIS A 39 6.35 5.24 -20.62
C HIS A 39 6.05 3.93 -19.86
N GLY A 40 6.76 3.71 -18.76
CA GLY A 40 6.68 2.47 -17.97
C GLY A 40 7.32 1.26 -18.67
N ARG A 41 8.15 1.48 -19.70
CA ARG A 41 9.03 0.46 -20.29
C ARG A 41 10.41 0.52 -19.65
N ILE A 42 11.21 -0.53 -19.85
CA ILE A 42 12.53 -0.65 -19.26
C ILE A 42 13.55 -0.62 -20.39
N LEU A 43 14.54 0.25 -20.27
CA LEU A 43 15.50 0.53 -21.31
C LEU A 43 16.43 -0.68 -21.57
N ALA A 44 16.59 -1.09 -22.83
CA ALA A 44 17.39 -2.27 -23.20
C ALA A 44 18.88 -1.97 -23.45
N CYS A 45 19.24 -0.72 -23.70
CA CYS A 45 20.62 -0.31 -23.97
C CYS A 45 20.87 1.11 -23.48
N ASP A 46 22.14 1.46 -23.24
CA ASP A 46 22.51 2.83 -22.91
C ASP A 46 22.09 3.81 -24.03
N ILE A 47 21.59 4.99 -23.64
CA ILE A 47 21.24 6.06 -24.58
C ILE A 47 22.36 7.07 -24.60
N VAL A 48 22.98 7.19 -25.77
CA VAL A 48 24.08 8.12 -26.02
C VAL A 48 23.56 9.32 -26.81
N ALA A 49 23.81 10.52 -26.31
CA ALA A 49 23.42 11.75 -26.99
C ALA A 49 24.17 11.85 -28.34
N ARG A 50 23.43 11.96 -29.45
CA ARG A 50 24.04 12.11 -30.80
C ARG A 50 24.42 13.55 -31.12
N HIS A 51 23.80 14.49 -30.42
CA HIS A 51 23.92 15.91 -30.62
C HIS A 51 24.05 16.60 -29.27
N ASN A 52 24.66 17.78 -29.28
CA ASN A 52 24.72 18.65 -28.11
C ASN A 52 23.30 19.14 -27.74
N VAL A 53 23.05 19.28 -26.44
CA VAL A 53 21.89 20.00 -25.91
C VAL A 53 22.41 21.14 -25.02
N PRO A 54 22.13 22.41 -25.36
CA PRO A 54 21.57 22.87 -26.63
C PRO A 54 22.50 22.57 -27.83
N TYR A 55 21.97 22.54 -29.05
CA TYR A 55 22.73 22.21 -30.27
C TYR A 55 23.67 23.33 -30.73
N PHE A 56 23.34 24.56 -30.38
CA PHE A 56 24.07 25.79 -30.73
C PHE A 56 24.10 26.71 -29.51
N ASP A 57 25.03 27.67 -29.52
CA ASP A 57 25.08 28.73 -28.52
C ASP A 57 23.80 29.57 -28.63
N ARG A 58 23.06 29.69 -27.53
CA ARG A 58 21.74 30.33 -27.52
C ARG A 58 21.64 31.41 -26.45
N SER A 59 20.81 32.40 -26.71
CA SER A 59 20.48 33.43 -25.73
C SER A 59 19.63 32.88 -24.57
N ASN A 60 19.92 33.30 -23.35
CA ASN A 60 19.12 33.03 -22.16
C ASN A 60 18.01 34.06 -21.91
N PHE A 61 18.05 35.20 -22.61
CA PHE A 61 17.12 36.32 -22.41
C PHE A 61 16.71 36.95 -23.75
N ASP A 62 15.64 37.75 -23.72
CA ASP A 62 15.36 38.69 -24.80
C ASP A 62 16.27 39.91 -24.65
N GLY A 63 16.87 40.36 -25.74
CA GLY A 63 17.83 41.46 -25.69
C GLY A 63 18.67 41.60 -26.94
N PHE A 64 19.97 41.83 -26.76
CA PHE A 64 20.89 42.18 -27.84
C PHE A 64 22.18 41.38 -27.76
N ALA A 65 22.47 40.61 -28.82
CA ALA A 65 23.73 39.89 -29.00
C ALA A 65 24.80 40.89 -29.43
N LEU A 66 25.90 40.94 -28.68
CA LEU A 66 26.96 41.93 -28.85
C LEU A 66 28.33 41.35 -28.45
N ARG A 67 29.39 42.12 -28.70
CA ARG A 67 30.73 41.87 -28.14
C ARG A 67 30.80 42.47 -26.74
N ALA A 68 30.98 41.66 -25.72
CA ALA A 68 30.99 42.07 -24.32
C ALA A 68 31.96 43.22 -24.05
N GLU A 69 33.13 43.22 -24.71
CA GLU A 69 34.12 44.30 -24.62
C GLU A 69 33.60 45.67 -25.09
N ASP A 70 32.66 45.70 -26.03
CA ASP A 70 32.02 46.94 -26.51
C ASP A 70 31.07 47.53 -25.45
N THR A 71 30.79 46.81 -24.36
CA THR A 71 30.01 47.31 -23.22
C THR A 71 30.86 47.77 -22.04
N PHE A 72 32.18 47.56 -22.07
CA PHE A 72 33.04 47.85 -20.94
C PHE A 72 33.05 49.35 -20.61
N GLY A 73 32.70 49.68 -19.36
CA GLY A 73 32.58 51.06 -18.90
C GLY A 73 31.18 51.65 -19.02
N ALA A 74 30.20 50.92 -19.57
CA ALA A 74 28.79 51.34 -19.54
C ALA A 74 28.31 51.57 -18.11
N GLN A 75 27.55 52.65 -17.88
CA GLN A 75 26.89 52.94 -16.62
C GLN A 75 25.53 53.57 -16.91
N GLU A 76 24.57 53.49 -15.98
CA GLU A 76 23.25 54.12 -16.16
C GLU A 76 23.35 55.63 -16.45
N THR A 77 24.31 56.31 -15.82
CA THR A 77 24.58 57.73 -16.01
C THR A 77 25.49 58.04 -17.21
N ALA A 78 26.10 57.01 -17.80
CA ALA A 78 27.02 57.11 -18.94
C ALA A 78 26.89 55.85 -19.83
N PRO A 79 25.76 55.70 -20.55
CA PRO A 79 25.52 54.51 -21.37
C PRO A 79 26.40 54.49 -22.60
N ILE A 80 26.71 53.29 -23.09
CA ILE A 80 27.41 53.10 -24.37
C ILE A 80 26.37 52.95 -25.48
N LEU A 81 26.58 53.63 -26.60
CA LEU A 81 25.73 53.53 -27.78
C LEU A 81 26.24 52.44 -28.71
N LEU A 82 25.36 51.53 -29.13
CA LEU A 82 25.65 50.52 -30.14
C LEU A 82 24.64 50.64 -31.29
N THR A 83 25.12 50.46 -32.51
CA THR A 83 24.27 50.44 -33.71
C THR A 83 23.61 49.08 -33.84
N LEU A 84 22.30 49.04 -34.07
CA LEU A 84 21.59 47.80 -34.32
C LEU A 84 21.79 47.34 -35.76
N ASN A 85 22.22 46.09 -35.92
CA ASN A 85 22.12 45.39 -37.18
C ASN A 85 20.63 45.28 -37.58
N PRO A 86 20.31 45.30 -38.89
CA PRO A 86 18.94 45.17 -39.38
C PRO A 86 18.31 43.81 -39.08
N GLU A 87 19.12 42.77 -38.87
CA GLU A 87 18.68 41.42 -38.57
C GLU A 87 18.02 41.30 -37.17
N ILE A 88 16.94 40.51 -37.09
CA ILE A 88 16.27 40.15 -35.84
C ILE A 88 16.28 38.63 -35.69
N LEU A 89 16.96 38.16 -34.64
CA LEU A 89 17.20 36.75 -34.35
C LEU A 89 16.12 36.20 -33.42
N ALA A 90 14.95 35.92 -33.99
CA ALA A 90 13.92 35.14 -33.31
C ALA A 90 14.26 33.64 -33.24
N CYS A 91 13.55 32.88 -32.41
CA CYS A 91 13.71 31.42 -32.34
C CYS A 91 13.55 30.76 -33.72
N GLY A 92 14.52 29.92 -34.09
CA GLY A 92 14.55 29.21 -35.38
C GLY A 92 15.16 30.01 -36.54
N VAL A 93 15.56 31.28 -36.33
CA VAL A 93 16.30 32.07 -37.33
C VAL A 93 17.79 31.80 -37.21
N VAL A 94 18.43 31.49 -38.34
CA VAL A 94 19.89 31.32 -38.43
C VAL A 94 20.53 32.65 -38.83
N PRO A 95 21.43 33.22 -38.00
CA PRO A 95 22.06 34.50 -38.29
C PRO A 95 22.79 34.51 -39.64
N GLN A 96 22.59 35.56 -40.42
CA GLN A 96 23.29 35.80 -41.68
C GLN A 96 24.35 36.91 -41.55
N GLU A 97 24.24 37.75 -40.52
CA GLU A 97 25.16 38.86 -40.29
C GLU A 97 26.05 38.63 -39.05
N ASP A 98 27.33 38.99 -39.17
CA ASP A 98 28.26 38.99 -38.05
C ASP A 98 28.05 40.26 -37.20
N VAL A 99 28.27 40.15 -35.89
CA VAL A 99 28.33 41.31 -34.98
C VAL A 99 29.73 41.94 -35.06
N ALA A 100 29.77 43.15 -35.59
CA ALA A 100 30.99 43.94 -35.75
C ALA A 100 31.26 44.83 -34.51
N PRO A 101 32.47 45.37 -34.36
CA PRO A 101 32.75 46.32 -33.28
C PRO A 101 31.79 47.51 -33.25
N GLY A 102 31.20 47.77 -32.09
CA GLY A 102 30.24 48.86 -31.88
C GLY A 102 28.83 48.56 -32.40
N THR A 103 28.54 47.33 -32.83
CA THR A 103 27.19 46.92 -33.25
C THR A 103 26.58 45.86 -32.34
N ALA A 104 25.26 45.67 -32.44
CA ALA A 104 24.53 44.62 -31.74
C ALA A 104 23.38 44.11 -32.61
N THR A 105 23.03 42.84 -32.47
CA THR A 105 21.87 42.24 -33.18
C THR A 105 20.76 41.95 -32.18
N THR A 106 19.52 42.31 -32.53
CA THR A 106 18.35 42.01 -31.68
C THR A 106 18.15 40.49 -31.64
N ILE A 107 18.05 39.90 -30.44
CA ILE A 107 17.94 38.46 -30.25
C ILE A 107 16.87 38.13 -29.20
N SER A 108 16.07 37.10 -29.48
CA SER A 108 15.11 36.55 -28.51
C SER A 108 15.75 35.42 -27.68
N THR A 109 15.14 35.13 -26.54
CA THR A 109 15.47 33.97 -25.70
C THR A 109 15.41 32.69 -26.54
N GLY A 110 16.49 31.91 -26.54
CA GLY A 110 16.64 30.72 -27.38
C GLY A 110 17.09 30.97 -28.82
N GLY A 111 17.27 32.22 -29.24
CA GLY A 111 17.85 32.59 -30.53
C GLY A 111 19.31 32.14 -30.64
N VAL A 112 19.74 31.82 -31.87
CA VAL A 112 21.11 31.39 -32.18
C VAL A 112 22.06 32.59 -32.06
N LEU A 113 23.17 32.43 -31.35
CA LEU A 113 24.15 33.51 -31.21
C LEU A 113 24.86 33.78 -32.56
N PRO A 114 24.85 35.03 -33.08
CA PRO A 114 25.53 35.39 -34.33
C PRO A 114 27.05 35.36 -34.16
N ARG A 115 27.78 35.13 -35.26
CA ARG A 115 29.24 35.17 -35.24
C ARG A 115 29.71 36.56 -34.83
N GLY A 116 30.80 36.62 -34.07
CA GLY A 116 31.33 37.87 -33.53
C GLY A 116 30.72 38.31 -32.21
N ALA A 117 29.50 37.85 -31.85
CA ALA A 117 28.97 38.06 -30.51
C ALA A 117 29.54 37.04 -29.52
N ASP A 118 29.83 37.48 -28.30
CA ASP A 118 30.26 36.64 -27.18
C ASP A 118 29.41 36.86 -25.92
N GLY A 119 28.37 37.69 -25.98
CA GLY A 119 27.45 37.91 -24.87
C GLY A 119 26.10 38.49 -25.32
N VAL A 120 25.11 38.38 -24.43
CA VAL A 120 23.78 38.97 -24.62
C VAL A 120 23.45 39.88 -23.44
N VAL A 121 23.13 41.13 -23.73
CA VAL A 121 22.58 42.05 -22.74
C VAL A 121 21.05 41.95 -22.76
N MET A 122 20.43 41.74 -21.60
CA MET A 122 18.97 41.69 -21.49
C MET A 122 18.35 43.05 -21.81
N ILE A 123 17.16 43.04 -22.41
CA ILE A 123 16.48 44.25 -22.87
C ILE A 123 16.28 45.30 -21.76
N GLU A 124 16.07 44.86 -20.52
CA GLU A 124 15.90 45.71 -19.33
C GLU A 124 17.14 46.55 -19.00
N ASN A 125 18.32 46.13 -19.45
CA ASN A 125 19.58 46.87 -19.29
C ASN A 125 19.89 47.76 -20.50
N THR A 126 18.87 48.07 -21.32
CA THR A 126 19.02 48.90 -22.50
C THR A 126 17.89 49.91 -22.67
N PHE A 127 18.14 51.00 -23.40
CA PHE A 127 17.09 51.90 -23.89
C PHE A 127 17.22 52.16 -25.39
N PRO A 128 16.11 52.36 -26.12
CA PRO A 128 16.17 52.81 -27.50
C PRO A 128 16.70 54.26 -27.55
N PHE A 129 17.63 54.54 -28.46
CA PHE A 129 18.16 55.89 -28.65
C PHE A 129 17.24 56.70 -29.60
N LYS A 130 16.50 57.68 -29.06
CA LYS A 130 15.43 58.40 -29.79
C LYS A 130 15.89 59.59 -30.64
N ASN A 131 17.18 59.95 -30.62
CA ASN A 131 17.72 61.14 -31.29
C ASN A 131 18.52 60.83 -32.57
N ALA A 132 18.42 59.61 -33.11
CA ALA A 132 19.07 59.23 -34.36
C ALA A 132 18.22 59.60 -35.59
N GLU A 133 18.87 59.83 -36.73
CA GLU A 133 18.19 59.93 -38.05
C GLU A 133 17.40 58.63 -38.31
N PRO A 134 16.30 58.64 -39.08
CA PRO A 134 15.45 57.46 -39.32
C PRO A 134 16.18 56.21 -39.88
N ALA A 135 17.41 56.38 -40.37
CA ALA A 135 18.25 55.34 -40.93
C ALA A 135 19.24 54.69 -39.92
N GLU A 136 19.36 55.21 -38.69
CA GLU A 136 20.33 54.73 -37.68
C GLU A 136 19.59 54.19 -36.44
N ASN A 137 19.23 52.90 -36.45
CA ASN A 137 18.61 52.27 -35.29
C ASN A 137 19.70 51.97 -34.25
N MET A 138 19.64 52.57 -33.06
CA MET A 138 20.68 52.43 -32.02
C MET A 138 20.09 52.14 -30.64
N ILE A 139 20.88 51.49 -29.79
CA ILE A 139 20.55 51.21 -28.38
C ILE A 139 21.57 51.84 -27.44
N GLN A 140 21.09 52.20 -26.26
CA GLN A 140 21.91 52.59 -25.11
C GLN A 140 22.07 51.38 -24.21
N VAL A 141 23.29 50.89 -24.00
CA VAL A 141 23.61 49.85 -23.03
C VAL A 141 23.96 50.50 -21.70
N LEU A 142 23.22 50.14 -20.66
CA LEU A 142 23.29 50.78 -19.34
C LEU A 142 24.27 50.09 -18.39
N LYS A 143 24.59 48.82 -18.65
CA LYS A 143 25.42 47.99 -17.77
C LYS A 143 26.35 47.11 -18.60
N PRO A 144 27.64 46.98 -18.21
CA PRO A 144 28.56 46.11 -18.91
C PRO A 144 28.19 44.66 -18.66
N ILE A 145 28.47 43.82 -19.65
CA ILE A 145 28.44 42.37 -19.52
C ILE A 145 29.85 41.80 -19.70
N VAL A 146 30.07 40.58 -19.23
CA VAL A 146 31.32 39.83 -19.45
C VAL A 146 31.12 38.81 -20.57
N PRO A 147 32.20 38.30 -21.20
CA PRO A 147 32.07 37.21 -22.16
C PRO A 147 31.28 36.02 -21.59
N ASN A 148 30.43 35.42 -22.44
CA ASN A 148 29.43 34.39 -22.18
C ASN A 148 28.27 34.79 -21.26
N ALA A 149 28.16 36.05 -20.84
CA ALA A 149 27.01 36.50 -20.07
C ALA A 149 25.72 36.40 -20.90
N GLY A 150 24.68 35.81 -20.31
CA GLY A 150 23.39 35.64 -20.99
C GLY A 150 23.38 34.60 -22.11
N VAL A 151 24.42 33.76 -22.21
CA VAL A 151 24.55 32.71 -23.24
C VAL A 151 24.59 31.33 -22.58
N SER A 152 23.86 30.37 -23.15
CA SER A 152 24.09 28.93 -22.92
C SER A 152 24.85 28.36 -24.11
N LEU A 153 26.06 27.86 -23.87
CA LEU A 153 26.90 27.28 -24.93
C LEU A 153 26.34 25.94 -25.40
N ALA A 154 26.63 25.58 -26.65
CA ALA A 154 26.29 24.28 -27.20
C ALA A 154 26.84 23.15 -26.30
N GLY A 155 25.96 22.24 -25.88
CA GLY A 155 26.32 21.08 -25.07
C GLY A 155 26.55 21.38 -23.59
N SER A 156 26.16 22.56 -23.10
CA SER A 156 26.29 22.92 -21.68
C SER A 156 25.41 22.10 -20.74
N ASP A 157 24.36 21.45 -21.27
CA ASP A 157 23.49 20.54 -20.53
C ASP A 157 23.88 19.08 -20.80
N ILE A 158 23.88 18.67 -22.08
CA ILE A 158 24.28 17.33 -22.51
C ILE A 158 25.26 17.44 -23.67
N GLY A 159 26.45 16.82 -23.53
CA GLY A 159 27.43 16.75 -24.60
C GLY A 159 27.16 15.60 -25.58
N ALA A 160 27.39 15.81 -26.87
CA ALA A 160 27.37 14.72 -27.84
C ALA A 160 28.40 13.64 -27.45
N GLY A 161 27.97 12.37 -27.45
CA GLY A 161 28.75 11.22 -27.00
C GLY A 161 28.58 10.88 -25.51
N GLU A 162 27.90 11.71 -24.72
CA GLU A 162 27.59 11.41 -23.33
C GLU A 162 26.49 10.36 -23.20
N VAL A 163 26.60 9.47 -22.20
CA VAL A 163 25.54 8.52 -21.86
C VAL A 163 24.55 9.20 -20.92
N VAL A 164 23.31 9.37 -21.38
CA VAL A 164 22.27 10.13 -20.68
C VAL A 164 21.36 9.25 -19.83
N LEU A 165 21.02 8.06 -20.34
CA LEU A 165 20.24 7.04 -19.63
C LEU A 165 20.94 5.69 -19.74
N ARG A 166 20.85 4.88 -18.69
CA ARG A 166 21.50 3.55 -18.64
C ARG A 166 20.51 2.41 -18.86
N ILE A 167 21.02 1.34 -19.46
CA ILE A 167 20.33 0.06 -19.54
C ILE A 167 19.71 -0.36 -18.19
N GLY A 168 18.46 -0.84 -18.23
CA GLY A 168 17.72 -1.27 -17.04
C GLY A 168 17.00 -0.15 -16.29
N GLU A 169 17.10 1.11 -16.73
CA GLU A 169 16.30 2.21 -16.19
C GLU A 169 14.82 2.10 -16.60
N LEU A 170 13.94 2.38 -15.64
CA LEU A 170 12.49 2.48 -15.87
C LEU A 170 12.18 3.85 -16.45
N LEU A 171 11.54 3.88 -17.62
CA LEU A 171 11.23 5.12 -18.34
C LEU A 171 9.98 5.79 -17.75
N GLY A 172 10.18 6.73 -16.83
CA GLY A 172 9.14 7.63 -16.32
C GLY A 172 9.04 8.93 -17.13
N TYR A 173 8.30 9.91 -16.62
CA TYR A 173 8.08 11.18 -17.32
C TYR A 173 9.38 11.99 -17.53
N ARG A 174 10.38 11.82 -16.66
CA ARG A 174 11.66 12.53 -16.73
C ARG A 174 12.53 11.93 -17.81
N GLU A 175 12.59 10.61 -17.83
CA GLU A 175 13.38 9.83 -18.77
C GLU A 175 12.80 9.96 -20.18
N THR A 176 11.48 9.84 -20.36
CA THR A 176 10.84 10.04 -21.67
C THR A 176 10.95 11.48 -22.16
N GLY A 177 10.87 12.48 -21.27
CA GLY A 177 11.13 13.87 -21.62
C GLY A 177 12.57 14.13 -22.07
N THR A 178 13.53 13.44 -21.45
CA THR A 178 14.95 13.50 -21.83
C THR A 178 15.16 12.89 -23.22
N LEU A 179 14.57 11.72 -23.48
CA LEU A 179 14.60 11.09 -24.80
C LEU A 179 13.98 11.98 -25.89
N ALA A 180 12.86 12.66 -25.58
CA ALA A 180 12.25 13.64 -26.48
C ALA A 180 13.20 14.81 -26.78
N ALA A 181 13.89 15.33 -25.76
CA ALA A 181 14.85 16.43 -25.92
C ALA A 181 16.07 16.04 -26.76
N LEU A 182 16.46 14.76 -26.73
CA LEU A 182 17.48 14.18 -27.61
C LEU A 182 16.99 13.91 -29.04
N GLY A 183 15.68 14.02 -29.29
CA GLY A 183 15.06 13.76 -30.58
C GLY A 183 14.84 12.27 -30.89
N GLU A 184 14.83 11.41 -29.88
CA GLU A 184 14.60 9.98 -30.06
C GLU A 184 13.13 9.70 -30.37
N ALA A 185 12.82 9.26 -31.59
CA ALA A 185 11.46 8.88 -31.97
C ALA A 185 11.10 7.44 -31.53
N ASN A 186 12.11 6.57 -31.45
CA ASN A 186 11.98 5.18 -31.10
C ASN A 186 13.00 4.80 -30.04
N VAL A 187 12.63 3.89 -29.13
CA VAL A 187 13.44 3.50 -27.99
C VAL A 187 13.54 1.98 -27.93
N SER A 188 14.76 1.45 -27.81
CA SER A 188 14.97 0.01 -27.58
C SER A 188 14.68 -0.31 -26.12
N VAL A 189 13.68 -1.17 -25.88
CA VAL A 189 13.21 -1.52 -24.54
C VAL A 189 13.16 -3.04 -24.40
N TRP A 190 13.27 -3.54 -23.16
CA TRP A 190 13.06 -4.96 -22.89
C TRP A 190 11.60 -5.33 -23.15
N ARG A 191 11.38 -6.47 -23.82
CA ARG A 191 10.05 -7.06 -24.00
C ARG A 191 9.42 -7.34 -22.64
N ARG A 192 8.14 -6.99 -22.47
CA ARG A 192 7.40 -7.33 -21.25
C ARG A 192 7.15 -8.84 -21.18
N PRO A 193 7.60 -9.53 -20.11
CA PRO A 193 7.25 -10.94 -19.90
C PRO A 193 5.75 -11.09 -19.73
N LYS A 194 5.15 -12.07 -20.41
CA LYS A 194 3.74 -12.42 -20.24
C LYS A 194 3.59 -13.51 -19.19
N VAL A 195 2.82 -13.25 -18.14
CA VAL A 195 2.64 -14.14 -17.00
C VAL A 195 1.20 -14.62 -16.94
N ALA A 196 0.98 -15.93 -17.06
CA ALA A 196 -0.32 -16.54 -16.86
C ALA A 196 -0.70 -16.49 -15.38
N VAL A 197 -1.92 -16.04 -15.07
CA VAL A 197 -2.49 -16.11 -13.71
C VAL A 197 -3.75 -16.95 -13.74
N ILE A 198 -3.72 -18.07 -13.01
CA ILE A 198 -4.79 -19.06 -12.96
C ILE A 198 -5.21 -19.24 -11.50
N SER A 199 -6.51 -19.25 -11.22
CA SER A 199 -7.04 -19.62 -9.91
C SER A 199 -7.68 -21.00 -9.96
N THR A 200 -7.57 -21.76 -8.88
CA THR A 200 -8.19 -23.10 -8.77
C THR A 200 -8.91 -23.26 -7.45
N GLY A 201 -10.11 -23.83 -7.47
CA GLY A 201 -10.85 -24.18 -6.27
C GLY A 201 -12.36 -24.12 -6.49
N ASP A 202 -13.05 -25.18 -6.08
CA ASP A 202 -14.51 -25.25 -6.18
C ASP A 202 -15.21 -24.29 -5.22
N GLU A 203 -14.51 -23.75 -4.21
CA GLU A 203 -15.01 -22.70 -3.33
C GLU A 203 -14.99 -21.31 -3.97
N LEU A 204 -14.25 -21.12 -5.07
CA LEU A 204 -14.02 -19.79 -5.63
C LEU A 204 -15.21 -19.33 -6.48
N ILE A 205 -15.55 -18.05 -6.36
CA ILE A 205 -16.48 -17.33 -7.22
C ILE A 205 -15.85 -16.01 -7.69
N ALA A 206 -16.26 -15.51 -8.86
CA ALA A 206 -15.75 -14.26 -9.37
C ALA A 206 -16.33 -13.05 -8.61
N PRO A 207 -15.56 -11.96 -8.43
CA PRO A 207 -16.12 -10.70 -7.93
C PRO A 207 -17.32 -10.25 -8.77
N GLY A 208 -18.42 -9.90 -8.09
CA GLY A 208 -19.70 -9.51 -8.73
C GLY A 208 -20.76 -10.61 -8.70
N GLU A 209 -20.38 -11.87 -8.49
CA GLU A 209 -21.33 -12.96 -8.25
C GLU A 209 -21.92 -12.89 -6.83
N GLN A 210 -23.09 -13.51 -6.62
CA GLN A 210 -23.74 -13.53 -5.31
C GLN A 210 -22.97 -14.44 -4.35
N MET A 211 -22.71 -13.95 -3.14
CA MET A 211 -22.05 -14.75 -2.09
C MET A 211 -22.97 -15.86 -1.59
N GLU A 212 -22.43 -17.08 -1.50
CA GLU A 212 -23.13 -18.26 -1.01
C GLU A 212 -22.34 -18.96 0.10
N MET A 213 -23.04 -19.74 0.93
CA MET A 213 -22.40 -20.51 1.98
C MET A 213 -21.43 -21.53 1.39
N GLY A 214 -20.16 -21.49 1.81
CA GLY A 214 -19.11 -22.36 1.30
C GLY A 214 -18.37 -21.80 0.09
N LYS A 215 -18.77 -20.62 -0.43
CA LYS A 215 -18.04 -19.90 -1.47
C LYS A 215 -17.21 -18.75 -0.89
N VAL A 216 -16.16 -18.36 -1.61
CA VAL A 216 -15.33 -17.18 -1.33
C VAL A 216 -14.93 -16.51 -2.64
N TYR A 217 -14.75 -15.20 -2.64
CA TYR A 217 -14.29 -14.49 -3.83
C TYR A 217 -12.82 -14.78 -4.13
N ASP A 218 -12.50 -14.92 -5.42
CA ASP A 218 -11.11 -14.95 -5.89
C ASP A 218 -10.46 -13.56 -5.78
N SER A 219 -9.77 -13.35 -4.66
CA SER A 219 -8.97 -12.13 -4.42
C SER A 219 -7.53 -12.26 -4.92
N ASN A 220 -6.97 -13.48 -4.94
CA ASN A 220 -5.57 -13.69 -5.24
C ASN A 220 -5.24 -13.39 -6.70
N SER A 221 -6.11 -13.80 -7.64
CA SER A 221 -5.89 -13.50 -9.06
C SER A 221 -5.73 -12.00 -9.30
N THR A 222 -6.52 -11.18 -8.60
CA THR A 222 -6.43 -9.72 -8.69
C THR A 222 -5.12 -9.20 -8.11
N VAL A 223 -4.77 -9.61 -6.89
CA VAL A 223 -3.55 -9.16 -6.21
C VAL A 223 -2.29 -9.56 -6.99
N ILE A 224 -2.22 -10.81 -7.43
CA ILE A 224 -1.05 -11.34 -8.15
C ILE A 224 -0.93 -10.72 -9.54
N ALA A 225 -2.03 -10.54 -10.28
CA ALA A 225 -1.97 -9.91 -11.59
C ALA A 225 -1.46 -8.45 -11.51
N HIS A 226 -1.95 -7.65 -10.57
CA HIS A 226 -1.44 -6.28 -10.41
C HIS A 226 0.01 -6.27 -9.91
N ALA A 227 0.38 -7.17 -8.99
CA ALA A 227 1.78 -7.29 -8.55
C ALA A 227 2.71 -7.69 -9.71
N VAL A 228 2.27 -8.52 -10.66
CA VAL A 228 3.01 -8.82 -11.89
C VAL A 228 3.18 -7.57 -12.76
N GLU A 229 2.11 -6.79 -12.96
CA GLU A 229 2.12 -5.56 -13.75
C GLU A 229 3.09 -4.50 -13.17
N GLU A 230 3.11 -4.35 -11.84
CA GLU A 230 4.03 -3.46 -11.12
C GLU A 230 5.51 -3.83 -11.31
N LEU A 231 5.82 -5.09 -11.65
CA LEU A 231 7.18 -5.57 -11.94
C LEU A 231 7.57 -5.41 -13.41
N GLY A 232 6.78 -4.69 -14.20
CA GLY A 232 7.04 -4.43 -15.62
C GLY A 232 6.66 -5.59 -16.54
N CYS A 233 5.85 -6.54 -16.05
CA CYS A 233 5.34 -7.66 -16.83
C CYS A 233 3.89 -7.42 -17.31
N GLU A 234 3.37 -8.30 -18.17
CA GLU A 234 1.98 -8.33 -18.62
C GLU A 234 1.26 -9.53 -17.98
N ALA A 235 0.21 -9.28 -17.19
CA ALA A 235 -0.57 -10.35 -16.58
C ALA A 235 -1.69 -10.84 -17.50
N VAL A 236 -1.72 -12.14 -17.82
CA VAL A 236 -2.79 -12.78 -18.61
C VAL A 236 -3.63 -13.65 -17.70
N ARG A 237 -4.86 -13.22 -17.40
CA ARG A 237 -5.77 -13.93 -16.49
C ARG A 237 -6.54 -15.01 -17.22
N PHE A 238 -6.42 -16.25 -16.76
CA PHE A 238 -7.15 -17.41 -17.28
C PHE A 238 -8.44 -17.72 -16.51
N GLY A 239 -8.66 -17.03 -15.38
CA GLY A 239 -9.87 -17.16 -14.56
C GLY A 239 -9.79 -18.30 -13.54
N ILE A 240 -10.97 -18.66 -13.01
CA ILE A 240 -11.15 -19.73 -12.03
C ILE A 240 -11.37 -21.04 -12.77
N VAL A 241 -10.51 -22.02 -12.51
CA VAL A 241 -10.64 -23.39 -13.01
C VAL A 241 -11.18 -24.26 -11.87
N PRO A 242 -12.21 -25.08 -12.10
CA PRO A 242 -12.68 -26.06 -11.11
C PRO A 242 -11.57 -27.03 -10.69
N ASP A 243 -11.73 -27.71 -9.56
CA ASP A 243 -10.79 -28.75 -9.10
C ASP A 243 -10.95 -30.05 -9.93
N ASP A 244 -10.70 -29.95 -11.23
CA ASP A 244 -10.74 -31.01 -12.22
C ASP A 244 -9.41 -31.11 -12.97
N GLU A 245 -8.80 -32.30 -12.92
CA GLU A 245 -7.43 -32.54 -13.41
C GLU A 245 -7.30 -32.30 -14.92
N ALA A 246 -8.32 -32.69 -15.70
CA ALA A 246 -8.30 -32.59 -17.16
C ALA A 246 -8.51 -31.15 -17.64
N GLN A 247 -9.42 -30.41 -17.00
CA GLN A 247 -9.63 -28.99 -17.27
C GLN A 247 -8.40 -28.17 -16.91
N LEU A 248 -7.81 -28.41 -15.73
CA LEU A 248 -6.59 -27.72 -15.33
C LEU A 248 -5.43 -28.00 -16.28
N GLU A 249 -5.22 -29.25 -16.69
CA GLU A 249 -4.19 -29.60 -17.67
C GLU A 249 -4.40 -28.86 -19.01
N THR A 250 -5.65 -28.79 -19.47
CA THR A 250 -6.00 -28.08 -20.72
C THR A 250 -5.67 -26.59 -20.64
N VAL A 251 -5.98 -25.95 -19.50
CA VAL A 251 -5.66 -24.53 -19.27
C VAL A 251 -4.16 -24.32 -19.16
N LEU A 252 -3.45 -25.17 -18.42
CA LEU A 252 -1.99 -25.09 -18.28
C LEU A 252 -1.28 -25.23 -19.62
N ARG A 253 -1.69 -26.15 -20.50
CA ARG A 253 -1.10 -26.28 -21.85
C ARG A 253 -1.22 -25.01 -22.68
N LYS A 254 -2.30 -24.23 -22.50
CA LYS A 254 -2.44 -22.92 -23.14
C LYS A 254 -1.57 -21.86 -22.46
N ALA A 255 -1.48 -21.88 -21.14
CA ALA A 255 -0.67 -20.96 -20.36
C ALA A 255 0.85 -21.12 -20.61
N LEU A 256 1.32 -22.32 -20.94
CA LEU A 256 2.71 -22.60 -21.31
C LEU A 256 3.14 -21.96 -22.65
N ALA A 257 2.23 -21.34 -23.40
CA ALA A 257 2.59 -20.48 -24.53
C ALA A 257 3.10 -19.09 -24.08
N LEU A 258 3.02 -18.78 -22.78
CA LEU A 258 3.50 -17.54 -22.18
C LEU A 258 4.85 -17.76 -21.47
N ASP A 259 5.41 -16.69 -20.90
CA ASP A 259 6.78 -16.68 -20.38
C ASP A 259 6.89 -17.16 -18.93
N PHE A 260 5.77 -17.17 -18.19
CA PHE A 260 5.71 -17.64 -16.79
C PHE A 260 4.28 -18.07 -16.43
N VAL A 261 4.13 -19.09 -15.57
CA VAL A 261 2.81 -19.54 -15.08
C VAL A 261 2.67 -19.42 -13.56
N LEU A 262 1.64 -18.71 -13.11
CA LEU A 262 1.26 -18.61 -11.71
C LEU A 262 -0.11 -19.23 -11.49
N LEU A 263 -0.14 -20.21 -10.58
CA LEU A 263 -1.36 -20.81 -10.11
C LEU A 263 -1.61 -20.38 -8.67
N SER A 264 -2.82 -19.93 -8.36
CA SER A 264 -3.23 -19.52 -7.02
C SER A 264 -4.41 -20.36 -6.54
N GLY A 265 -4.19 -21.17 -5.51
CA GLY A 265 -5.22 -22.04 -4.94
C GLY A 265 -4.82 -23.52 -4.91
N GLY A 266 -5.66 -24.34 -4.28
CA GLY A 266 -5.62 -25.82 -4.35
C GLY A 266 -4.55 -26.59 -3.56
N THR A 267 -3.69 -25.95 -2.76
CA THR A 267 -2.58 -26.68 -2.08
C THR A 267 -2.94 -27.39 -0.77
N SER A 268 -4.20 -27.83 -0.64
CA SER A 268 -4.71 -28.45 0.59
C SER A 268 -4.18 -29.87 0.78
N LYS A 269 -3.85 -30.22 2.04
CA LYS A 269 -3.33 -31.53 2.48
C LYS A 269 -4.40 -32.64 2.43
N GLY A 270 -4.86 -33.00 1.23
CA GLY A 270 -5.64 -34.19 0.91
C GLY A 270 -4.83 -35.25 0.14
N GLU A 271 -5.44 -36.38 -0.25
CA GLU A 271 -4.78 -37.51 -0.97
C GLU A 271 -4.39 -37.21 -2.44
N GLY A 272 -3.77 -36.06 -2.68
CA GLY A 272 -3.18 -35.69 -3.96
C GLY A 272 -3.59 -34.28 -4.31
N ASP A 273 -2.76 -33.31 -3.92
CA ASP A 273 -2.82 -31.93 -4.41
C ASP A 273 -2.95 -31.97 -5.94
N LEU A 274 -4.16 -31.70 -6.44
CA LEU A 274 -4.54 -31.87 -7.84
C LEU A 274 -3.61 -31.05 -8.74
N ASN A 275 -3.28 -29.84 -8.28
CA ASN A 275 -2.40 -28.92 -8.98
C ASN A 275 -1.00 -29.49 -9.11
N TYR A 276 -0.47 -30.04 -8.02
CA TYR A 276 0.82 -30.72 -8.02
C TYR A 276 0.84 -31.93 -8.97
N ARG A 277 -0.21 -32.77 -8.94
CA ARG A 277 -0.32 -33.94 -9.84
C ARG A 277 -0.35 -33.55 -11.32
N VAL A 278 -0.98 -32.42 -11.65
CA VAL A 278 -0.96 -31.91 -13.02
C VAL A 278 0.43 -31.37 -13.38
N PHE A 279 1.12 -30.66 -12.46
CA PHE A 279 2.51 -30.23 -12.66
C PHE A 279 3.46 -31.42 -12.88
N GLU A 280 3.25 -32.53 -12.16
CA GLU A 280 3.98 -33.79 -12.33
C GLU A 280 3.73 -34.49 -13.69
N LYS A 281 2.89 -33.96 -14.59
CA LYS A 281 2.80 -34.45 -15.97
C LYS A 281 3.81 -33.79 -16.91
N PHE A 282 4.32 -32.62 -16.55
CA PHE A 282 5.28 -31.85 -17.35
C PHE A 282 6.71 -32.12 -16.86
N ARG A 283 7.70 -32.03 -17.74
CA ARG A 283 9.11 -32.37 -17.44
C ARG A 283 10.03 -31.23 -17.90
N ASN A 284 11.33 -31.41 -17.68
CA ASN A 284 12.38 -30.51 -18.12
C ASN A 284 12.38 -29.11 -17.46
N PRO A 285 12.87 -29.01 -16.21
CA PRO A 285 13.20 -30.04 -15.21
C PRO A 285 11.99 -30.64 -14.44
N GLY A 286 10.81 -30.03 -14.49
CA GLY A 286 9.63 -30.43 -13.70
C GLY A 286 9.55 -29.73 -12.34
N VAL A 287 8.98 -30.39 -11.34
CA VAL A 287 8.86 -29.81 -9.97
C VAL A 287 10.20 -29.83 -9.25
N LEU A 288 10.61 -28.67 -8.73
CA LEU A 288 11.89 -28.44 -8.06
C LEU A 288 11.76 -28.44 -6.54
N VAL A 289 10.67 -27.83 -6.07
CA VAL A 289 10.35 -27.65 -4.65
C VAL A 289 8.88 -27.94 -4.47
N HIS A 290 8.56 -28.80 -3.51
CA HIS A 290 7.19 -29.09 -3.10
C HIS A 290 7.07 -28.90 -1.59
N GLY A 291 6.74 -27.67 -1.21
CA GLY A 291 6.63 -27.23 0.16
C GLY A 291 7.94 -26.69 0.74
N VAL A 292 7.81 -25.59 1.46
CA VAL A 292 8.92 -24.87 2.10
C VAL A 292 8.68 -24.76 3.60
N SER A 293 9.75 -24.79 4.41
CA SER A 293 9.69 -24.69 5.87
C SER A 293 9.46 -23.25 6.36
N LEU A 294 8.38 -22.63 5.89
CA LEU A 294 8.03 -21.24 6.13
C LEU A 294 6.60 -21.07 6.68
N LYS A 295 6.36 -19.95 7.37
CA LYS A 295 5.06 -19.55 7.93
C LYS A 295 4.86 -18.04 7.69
N PRO A 296 3.85 -17.57 6.95
CA PRO A 296 2.83 -18.31 6.20
C PRO A 296 3.32 -18.69 4.79
N GLY A 297 2.82 -19.80 4.24
CA GLY A 297 3.10 -20.22 2.84
C GLY A 297 3.85 -21.54 2.67
N LYS A 298 3.80 -22.42 3.68
CA LYS A 298 4.31 -23.80 3.62
C LYS A 298 4.07 -24.54 2.29
N PRO A 299 2.89 -24.48 1.65
CA PRO A 299 2.62 -25.37 0.52
C PRO A 299 2.99 -24.77 -0.84
N LEU A 300 3.96 -23.84 -0.89
CA LEU A 300 4.53 -23.33 -2.13
C LEU A 300 5.12 -24.47 -2.98
N CYS A 301 4.79 -24.49 -4.27
CA CYS A 301 5.42 -25.36 -5.26
C CYS A 301 6.17 -24.49 -6.28
N LEU A 302 7.44 -24.79 -6.54
CA LEU A 302 8.25 -24.14 -7.58
C LEU A 302 8.64 -25.20 -8.60
N ALA A 303 8.45 -24.87 -9.88
CA ALA A 303 8.64 -25.80 -10.98
C ALA A 303 9.10 -25.08 -12.25
N VAL A 304 9.58 -25.86 -13.21
CA VAL A 304 9.72 -25.43 -14.59
C VAL A 304 9.07 -26.50 -15.45
N LEU A 305 8.01 -26.13 -16.15
CA LEU A 305 7.15 -27.03 -16.93
C LEU A 305 7.48 -26.84 -18.40
N ASP A 306 8.07 -27.85 -19.03
CA ASP A 306 8.49 -27.83 -20.44
C ASP A 306 9.34 -26.59 -20.80
N GLY A 307 10.24 -26.19 -19.88
CA GLY A 307 11.10 -25.01 -20.02
C GLY A 307 10.51 -23.68 -19.56
N ILE A 308 9.22 -23.63 -19.20
CA ILE A 308 8.55 -22.41 -18.72
C ILE A 308 8.50 -22.40 -17.18
N PRO A 309 9.03 -21.36 -16.52
CA PRO A 309 8.93 -21.23 -15.06
C PRO A 309 7.49 -21.20 -14.58
N ALA A 310 7.19 -21.96 -13.52
CA ALA A 310 5.85 -22.03 -12.96
C ALA A 310 5.87 -22.14 -11.43
N ALA A 311 4.83 -21.62 -10.78
CA ALA A 311 4.65 -21.78 -9.35
C ALA A 311 3.19 -21.99 -8.95
N ILE A 312 2.99 -22.79 -7.90
CA ILE A 312 1.71 -22.92 -7.21
C ILE A 312 1.82 -22.15 -5.90
N LEU A 313 1.11 -21.04 -5.83
CA LEU A 313 1.03 -20.20 -4.65
C LEU A 313 -0.02 -20.76 -3.67
N PRO A 314 0.20 -20.60 -2.35
CA PRO A 314 -0.78 -20.97 -1.34
C PRO A 314 -2.15 -20.28 -1.56
N GLY A 315 -3.26 -20.99 -1.30
CA GLY A 315 -4.60 -20.42 -1.50
C GLY A 315 -4.96 -19.25 -0.58
N PHE A 316 -4.31 -19.13 0.59
CA PHE A 316 -4.55 -18.02 1.49
C PHE A 316 -3.89 -16.72 1.00
N PRO A 317 -4.60 -15.58 0.96
CA PRO A 317 -4.10 -14.34 0.34
C PRO A 317 -2.76 -13.84 0.88
N THR A 318 -2.61 -13.72 2.20
CA THR A 318 -1.35 -13.25 2.79
C THR A 318 -0.18 -14.19 2.47
N SER A 319 -0.44 -15.51 2.51
CA SER A 319 0.57 -16.51 2.14
C SER A 319 0.97 -16.37 0.67
N SER A 320 -0.02 -16.23 -0.23
CA SER A 320 0.18 -16.10 -1.67
C SER A 320 1.06 -14.91 -1.99
N THR A 321 0.67 -13.72 -1.53
CA THR A 321 1.41 -12.48 -1.80
C THR A 321 2.80 -12.48 -1.18
N PHE A 322 2.96 -13.04 0.02
CA PHE A 322 4.27 -13.20 0.63
C PHE A 322 5.18 -14.10 -0.22
N THR A 323 4.71 -15.30 -0.57
CA THR A 323 5.49 -16.23 -1.39
C THR A 323 5.78 -15.69 -2.78
N PHE A 324 4.85 -14.94 -3.37
CA PHE A 324 5.08 -14.20 -4.60
C PHE A 324 6.22 -13.20 -4.44
N SER A 325 6.14 -12.32 -3.44
CA SER A 325 7.13 -11.26 -3.22
C SER A 325 8.53 -11.82 -2.95
N LYS A 326 8.63 -12.92 -2.20
CA LYS A 326 9.91 -13.54 -1.83
C LYS A 326 10.53 -14.39 -2.95
N PHE A 327 9.74 -15.21 -3.64
CA PHE A 327 10.28 -16.23 -4.57
C PHE A 327 10.04 -15.92 -6.05
N ILE A 328 8.98 -15.19 -6.38
CA ILE A 328 8.54 -14.97 -7.76
C ILE A 328 8.95 -13.59 -8.26
N ALA A 329 8.69 -12.55 -7.47
CA ALA A 329 8.98 -11.17 -7.84
C ALA A 329 10.45 -10.95 -8.25
N PRO A 330 11.46 -11.48 -7.54
CA PRO A 330 12.85 -11.32 -7.94
C PRO A 330 13.16 -11.91 -9.33
N VAL A 331 12.54 -13.05 -9.65
CA VAL A 331 12.68 -13.72 -10.96
C VAL A 331 12.00 -12.89 -12.05
N LEU A 332 10.75 -12.47 -11.84
CA LEU A 332 10.00 -11.66 -12.82
C LEU A 332 10.68 -10.31 -13.10
N ARG A 333 11.19 -9.64 -12.07
CA ARG A 333 11.98 -8.39 -12.25
C ARG A 333 13.14 -8.60 -13.19
N LYS A 334 13.89 -9.68 -12.98
CA LYS A 334 15.06 -10.00 -13.81
C LYS A 334 14.66 -10.36 -15.25
N LEU A 335 13.56 -11.09 -15.45
CA LEU A 335 12.98 -11.37 -16.76
C LEU A 335 12.48 -10.11 -17.48
N ALA A 336 11.98 -9.13 -16.75
CA ALA A 336 11.55 -7.83 -17.28
C ALA A 336 12.73 -6.88 -17.58
N GLY A 337 13.93 -7.20 -17.09
CA GLY A 337 15.10 -6.34 -17.21
C GLY A 337 15.21 -5.25 -16.14
N LEU A 338 14.40 -5.31 -15.09
CA LEU A 338 14.55 -4.46 -13.91
C LEU A 338 15.80 -4.85 -13.11
N THR A 339 16.41 -3.85 -12.50
CA THR A 339 17.43 -4.06 -11.47
C THR A 339 16.82 -4.74 -10.23
N PRO A 340 17.64 -5.44 -9.41
CA PRO A 340 17.18 -5.98 -8.14
C PRO A 340 16.45 -4.92 -7.30
N GLU A 341 15.38 -5.32 -6.63
CA GLU A 341 14.64 -4.41 -5.77
C GLU A 341 15.56 -3.85 -4.68
N ARG A 342 15.54 -2.53 -4.50
CA ARG A 342 16.23 -1.92 -3.36
C ARG A 342 15.43 -2.26 -2.12
N SER A 343 15.89 -3.23 -1.33
CA SER A 343 15.21 -3.61 -0.10
C SER A 343 15.16 -2.45 0.88
N ALA A 344 14.00 -1.80 0.99
CA ALA A 344 13.75 -0.79 2.00
C ALA A 344 13.50 -1.51 3.33
N HIS A 345 14.40 -1.29 4.28
CA HIS A 345 14.31 -1.86 5.61
C HIS A 345 14.42 -0.77 6.66
N VAL A 346 13.74 -0.97 7.80
CA VAL A 346 13.82 -0.08 8.96
C VAL A 346 14.05 -0.90 10.22
N GLN A 347 14.81 -0.34 11.16
CA GLN A 347 14.91 -0.91 12.50
C GLN A 347 13.69 -0.49 13.32
N ALA A 348 13.10 -1.44 14.04
CA ALA A 348 11.97 -1.19 14.92
C ALA A 348 11.99 -2.11 16.14
N ASN A 349 11.49 -1.62 17.27
CA ASN A 349 11.36 -2.43 18.48
C ASN A 349 10.01 -3.15 18.52
N VAL A 350 9.96 -4.37 19.07
CA VAL A 350 8.74 -5.14 19.23
C VAL A 350 8.05 -4.75 20.55
N PRO A 351 6.88 -4.09 20.56
CA PRO A 351 6.29 -3.53 21.78
C PRO A 351 5.62 -4.56 22.69
N LEU A 352 5.30 -5.75 22.14
CA LEU A 352 4.58 -6.81 22.83
C LEU A 352 5.26 -8.14 22.52
N ARG A 353 5.38 -9.01 23.53
CA ARG A 353 5.92 -10.36 23.36
C ARG A 353 5.17 -11.12 22.26
N LEU A 354 5.92 -11.76 21.37
CA LEU A 354 5.38 -12.58 20.28
C LEU A 354 5.88 -14.01 20.39
N ASN A 355 4.96 -14.96 20.27
CA ASN A 355 5.31 -16.38 20.23
C ASN A 355 5.40 -16.84 18.77
N SER A 356 6.39 -17.68 18.46
CA SER A 356 6.57 -18.34 17.18
C SER A 356 6.81 -19.84 17.37
N ASP A 357 6.63 -20.61 16.29
CA ASP A 357 6.75 -22.07 16.32
C ASP A 357 8.17 -22.51 15.92
N LYS A 358 8.81 -23.40 16.70
CA LYS A 358 10.09 -23.98 16.31
C LYS A 358 10.02 -24.69 14.96
N GLY A 359 11.11 -24.55 14.20
CA GLY A 359 11.38 -25.35 13.01
C GLY A 359 10.92 -24.72 11.70
N ARG A 360 10.27 -23.56 11.73
CA ARG A 360 9.89 -22.78 10.54
C ARG A 360 10.27 -21.32 10.69
N THR A 361 10.77 -20.72 9.62
CA THR A 361 10.95 -19.27 9.60
C THR A 361 9.57 -18.62 9.49
N GLU A 362 9.24 -17.73 10.43
CA GLU A 362 7.96 -17.03 10.46
C GLU A 362 8.11 -15.59 9.97
N PHE A 363 7.38 -15.24 8.92
CA PHE A 363 7.27 -13.88 8.41
C PHE A 363 6.00 -13.27 8.98
N ASN A 364 6.17 -12.38 9.95
CA ASN A 364 5.07 -11.79 10.67
C ASN A 364 4.79 -10.40 10.09
N LEU A 365 3.59 -10.18 9.57
CA LEU A 365 3.17 -8.86 9.09
C LEU A 365 3.08 -7.88 10.25
N VAL A 366 3.62 -6.69 10.05
CA VAL A 366 3.66 -5.65 11.08
C VAL A 366 3.04 -4.34 10.61
N HIS A 367 2.54 -3.61 11.59
CA HIS A 367 2.26 -2.20 11.49
C HIS A 367 3.38 -1.41 12.17
N LEU A 368 3.96 -0.46 11.44
CA LEU A 368 4.96 0.46 11.95
C LEU A 368 4.29 1.67 12.59
N VAL A 369 4.73 1.98 13.80
CA VAL A 369 4.27 3.11 14.61
C VAL A 369 5.47 3.94 14.98
N ARG A 370 5.46 5.23 14.64
CA ARG A 370 6.57 6.14 14.98
C ARG A 370 6.40 6.65 16.41
N ASN A 371 7.45 6.56 17.22
CA ASN A 371 7.53 7.10 18.57
C ASN A 371 8.72 8.09 18.69
N GLU A 372 9.02 8.58 19.89
CA GLU A 372 10.15 9.51 20.12
C GLU A 372 11.51 8.84 19.89
N ASP A 373 11.61 7.53 20.10
CA ASP A 373 12.84 6.73 20.06
C ASP A 373 13.08 6.01 18.72
N GLY A 374 12.14 6.08 17.77
CA GLY A 374 12.20 5.39 16.49
C GLY A 374 10.85 4.81 16.03
N PHE A 375 10.87 3.55 15.60
CA PHE A 375 9.69 2.81 15.17
C PHE A 375 9.40 1.64 16.11
N SER A 376 8.12 1.38 16.37
CA SER A 376 7.63 0.15 16.99
C SER A 376 6.89 -0.71 15.96
N ALA A 377 7.19 -2.00 15.95
CA ALA A 377 6.62 -2.98 15.03
C ALA A 377 5.51 -3.80 15.71
N TYR A 378 4.27 -3.42 15.46
CA TYR A 378 3.10 -4.13 15.97
C TYR A 378 2.73 -5.28 15.05
N SER A 379 2.80 -6.51 15.55
CA SER A 379 2.22 -7.65 14.84
C SER A 379 0.76 -7.39 14.49
N THR A 380 0.36 -7.64 13.24
CA THR A 380 -1.05 -7.52 12.84
C THR A 380 -1.95 -8.51 13.61
N GLY A 381 -1.37 -9.57 14.20
CA GLY A 381 -2.09 -10.61 14.95
C GLY A 381 -3.08 -11.42 14.09
N LYS A 382 -3.09 -11.20 12.78
CA LYS A 382 -4.01 -11.86 11.85
C LYS A 382 -3.34 -13.06 11.20
N GLY A 383 -4.10 -14.16 11.11
CA GLY A 383 -3.62 -15.38 10.44
C GLY A 383 -3.51 -15.22 8.92
N SER A 384 -2.90 -16.21 8.27
CA SER A 384 -2.61 -16.23 6.83
C SER A 384 -3.79 -15.94 5.90
N GLY A 385 -5.02 -16.18 6.34
CA GLY A 385 -6.24 -15.92 5.55
C GLY A 385 -6.71 -14.47 5.54
N SER A 386 -5.99 -13.53 6.16
CA SER A 386 -6.48 -12.15 6.32
C SER A 386 -6.03 -11.20 5.21
N ILE A 387 -6.95 -10.95 4.27
CA ILE A 387 -6.78 -9.93 3.22
C ILE A 387 -6.50 -8.54 3.82
N THR A 388 -7.28 -8.16 4.83
CA THR A 388 -7.14 -6.85 5.49
C THR A 388 -5.88 -6.73 6.36
N GLY A 389 -5.28 -7.85 6.77
CA GLY A 389 -3.99 -7.85 7.45
C GLY A 389 -2.89 -7.43 6.50
N PHE A 390 -2.85 -8.03 5.31
CA PHE A 390 -1.88 -7.69 4.28
C PHE A 390 -2.05 -6.26 3.77
N ALA A 391 -3.26 -5.86 3.34
CA ALA A 391 -3.51 -4.55 2.75
C ALA A 391 -3.20 -3.35 3.67
N ARG A 392 -3.10 -3.57 4.98
CA ARG A 392 -2.82 -2.53 5.97
C ARG A 392 -1.42 -2.64 6.59
N ALA A 393 -0.67 -3.70 6.30
CA ALA A 393 0.67 -3.90 6.83
C ALA A 393 1.65 -2.94 6.16
N ASP A 394 2.59 -2.39 6.92
CA ASP A 394 3.66 -1.56 6.34
C ASP A 394 4.86 -2.42 5.93
N GLY A 395 4.93 -3.64 6.42
CA GLY A 395 6.06 -4.53 6.23
C GLY A 395 5.87 -5.88 6.91
N PHE A 396 6.94 -6.67 6.90
CA PHE A 396 7.05 -7.90 7.67
C PHE A 396 8.39 -7.98 8.38
N MET A 397 8.40 -8.64 9.54
CA MET A 397 9.63 -9.07 10.20
C MET A 397 9.85 -10.56 9.97
N GLU A 398 11.12 -10.93 9.84
CA GLU A 398 11.54 -12.33 9.80
C GLU A 398 11.86 -12.82 11.22
N ILE A 399 11.17 -13.87 11.66
CA ILE A 399 11.43 -14.57 12.91
C ILE A 399 12.14 -15.89 12.54
N PRO A 400 13.42 -16.04 12.91
CA PRO A 400 14.19 -17.23 12.55
C PRO A 400 13.59 -18.52 13.10
N ARG A 401 13.78 -19.63 12.38
CA ARG A 401 13.25 -20.96 12.77
C ARG A 401 13.68 -21.49 14.13
N THR A 402 14.73 -20.92 14.72
CA THR A 402 15.28 -21.26 16.03
C THR A 402 14.64 -20.45 17.17
N THR A 403 13.87 -19.42 16.83
CA THR A 403 13.30 -18.46 17.78
C THR A 403 11.86 -18.85 18.10
N GLU A 404 11.59 -19.19 19.37
CA GLU A 404 10.22 -19.45 19.85
C GLU A 404 9.48 -18.18 20.26
N MET A 405 10.23 -17.11 20.46
CA MET A 405 9.75 -15.96 21.18
C MET A 405 10.59 -14.74 20.89
N LEU A 406 9.91 -13.64 20.60
CA LEU A 406 10.49 -12.31 20.65
C LEU A 406 9.99 -11.63 21.93
N GLU A 407 10.92 -11.08 22.71
CA GLU A 407 10.57 -10.38 23.94
C GLU A 407 10.11 -8.95 23.65
N ALA A 408 9.31 -8.39 24.56
CA ALA A 408 8.92 -6.99 24.45
C ALA A 408 10.17 -6.09 24.62
N GLY A 409 10.36 -5.16 23.70
CA GLY A 409 11.50 -4.25 23.62
C GLY A 409 12.64 -4.74 22.72
N GLU A 410 12.57 -5.95 22.16
CA GLU A 410 13.60 -6.48 21.26
C GLU A 410 13.61 -5.74 19.91
N ASP A 411 14.80 -5.41 19.41
CA ASP A 411 14.97 -4.75 18.11
C ASP A 411 14.95 -5.77 16.97
N THR A 412 14.25 -5.42 15.88
CA THR A 412 14.16 -6.24 14.68
C THR A 412 14.19 -5.41 13.41
N THR A 413 14.56 -6.06 12.31
CA THR A 413 14.57 -5.46 10.98
C THR A 413 13.23 -5.73 10.30
N ILE A 414 12.58 -4.65 9.85
CA ILE A 414 11.31 -4.72 9.13
C ILE A 414 11.58 -4.51 7.64
N HIS A 415 11.19 -5.48 6.83
CA HIS A 415 11.15 -5.38 5.39
C HIS A 415 9.86 -4.66 4.98
N LEU A 416 9.97 -3.52 4.33
CA LEU A 416 8.81 -2.73 3.95
C LEU A 416 8.07 -3.35 2.76
N LEU A 417 6.73 -3.31 2.81
CA LEU A 417 5.86 -3.61 1.68
C LEU A 417 5.60 -2.30 0.90
N GLY A 418 6.66 -1.72 0.33
CA GLY A 418 6.62 -0.46 -0.42
C GLY A 418 7.84 0.43 -0.20
N GLU A 419 7.94 1.52 -0.97
CA GLU A 419 9.15 2.36 -1.02
C GLU A 419 9.38 3.25 0.21
N SER A 420 8.34 3.58 0.99
CA SER A 420 8.52 4.41 2.19
C SER A 420 7.40 4.23 3.21
N THR A 421 7.77 4.33 4.49
CA THR A 421 6.81 4.46 5.59
C THR A 421 6.34 5.91 5.66
N ARG A 422 5.06 6.15 5.38
CA ARG A 422 4.45 7.45 5.70
C ARG A 422 3.86 7.37 7.11
N PRO A 423 4.41 8.09 8.10
CA PRO A 423 3.79 8.16 9.42
C PRO A 423 2.40 8.80 9.28
N SER A 424 1.40 8.25 9.96
CA SER A 424 0.06 8.84 10.01
C SER A 424 0.06 10.08 10.91
N ASP A 425 -0.74 11.08 10.54
CA ASP A 425 -0.95 12.29 11.34
C ASP A 425 -1.61 11.93 12.69
N LEU A 426 -2.56 10.99 12.68
CA LEU A 426 -3.25 10.53 13.88
C LEU A 426 -3.15 9.00 14.04
N MET A 427 -2.54 8.57 15.15
CA MET A 427 -2.38 7.16 15.49
C MET A 427 -3.39 6.71 16.54
N ILE A 428 -4.23 5.74 16.20
CA ILE A 428 -5.24 5.19 17.11
C ILE A 428 -4.92 3.72 17.38
N ILE A 429 -4.82 3.33 18.65
CA ILE A 429 -4.56 1.95 19.06
C ILE A 429 -5.56 1.56 20.14
N GLY A 430 -6.43 0.57 19.90
CA GLY A 430 -7.41 0.15 20.90
C GLY A 430 -8.48 -0.81 20.40
N SER A 431 -9.66 -0.75 21.00
CA SER A 431 -10.82 -1.52 20.58
C SER A 431 -11.41 -0.96 19.29
N HIS A 432 -11.93 -1.81 18.42
CA HIS A 432 -12.61 -1.39 17.19
C HIS A 432 -14.07 -1.01 17.45
N CYS A 433 -14.59 -0.03 16.69
CA CYS A 433 -15.99 0.33 16.66
C CYS A 433 -16.37 0.94 15.31
N VAL A 434 -17.61 0.71 14.86
CA VAL A 434 -18.17 1.31 13.63
C VAL A 434 -18.22 2.84 13.70
N GLY A 435 -18.48 3.41 14.88
CA GLY A 435 -18.44 4.86 15.08
C GLY A 435 -17.04 5.43 14.92
N LEU A 436 -16.01 4.67 15.32
CA LEU A 436 -14.62 5.08 15.13
C LEU A 436 -14.29 5.08 13.64
N ASP A 437 -14.64 4.03 12.88
CA ASP A 437 -14.41 4.00 11.42
C ASP A 437 -15.03 5.23 10.73
N PHE A 438 -16.25 5.60 11.10
CA PHE A 438 -16.91 6.81 10.59
C PHE A 438 -16.11 8.09 10.94
N LEU A 439 -15.72 8.26 12.21
CA LEU A 439 -14.94 9.41 12.65
C LEU A 439 -13.59 9.51 11.94
N LEU A 440 -12.90 8.39 11.73
CA LEU A 440 -11.64 8.36 10.99
C LEU A 440 -11.84 8.77 9.52
N GLY A 441 -12.95 8.37 8.90
CA GLY A 441 -13.33 8.82 7.56
C GLY A 441 -13.57 10.34 7.49
N GLU A 442 -14.23 10.91 8.49
CA GLU A 442 -14.45 12.37 8.58
C GLU A 442 -13.15 13.14 8.84
N MET A 443 -12.25 12.60 9.65
CA MET A 443 -10.89 13.16 9.81
C MET A 443 -10.12 13.14 8.49
N GLN A 444 -10.21 12.06 7.72
CA GLN A 444 -9.53 11.94 6.43
C GLN A 444 -10.08 12.94 5.39
N LYS A 445 -11.39 13.21 5.39
CA LYS A 445 -12.00 14.28 4.57
C LYS A 445 -11.47 15.68 4.92
N ARG A 446 -10.95 15.86 6.14
CA ARG A 446 -10.33 17.11 6.62
C ARG A 446 -8.82 17.13 6.37
N GLY A 447 -8.28 16.15 5.65
CA GLY A 447 -6.86 16.07 5.32
C GLY A 447 -5.98 15.47 6.42
N VAL A 448 -6.56 14.85 7.46
CA VAL A 448 -5.80 14.17 8.51
C VAL A 448 -5.68 12.69 8.16
N SER A 449 -4.47 12.22 7.91
CA SER A 449 -4.22 10.79 7.72
C SER A 449 -4.32 10.04 9.05
N CYS A 450 -5.20 9.04 9.10
CA CYS A 450 -5.47 8.27 10.30
C CYS A 450 -4.99 6.83 10.12
N LYS A 451 -4.39 6.27 11.18
CA LYS A 451 -4.05 4.84 11.24
C LYS A 451 -4.65 4.23 12.50
N PHE A 452 -5.29 3.07 12.35
CA PHE A 452 -5.95 2.37 13.44
C PHE A 452 -5.42 0.94 13.60
N LEU A 453 -5.02 0.59 14.83
CA LEU A 453 -4.63 -0.75 15.24
C LEU A 453 -5.62 -1.32 16.24
N ALA A 454 -6.23 -2.45 15.87
CA ALA A 454 -7.17 -3.17 16.70
C ALA A 454 -6.44 -4.14 17.65
N VAL A 455 -6.08 -3.68 18.84
CA VAL A 455 -5.43 -4.49 19.88
C VAL A 455 -6.32 -4.73 21.11
N GLY A 456 -7.57 -4.26 21.06
CA GLY A 456 -8.50 -4.28 22.19
C GLY A 456 -8.24 -3.16 23.19
N SER A 457 -9.17 -2.98 24.14
CA SER A 457 -9.18 -1.82 25.04
C SER A 457 -7.93 -1.76 25.91
N MET A 458 -7.58 -2.87 26.56
CA MET A 458 -6.40 -2.93 27.45
C MET A 458 -5.09 -2.73 26.69
N GLY A 459 -4.94 -3.35 25.51
CA GLY A 459 -3.77 -3.15 24.66
C GLY A 459 -3.60 -1.70 24.23
N GLY A 460 -4.72 -1.02 23.93
CA GLY A 460 -4.74 0.40 23.58
C GLY A 460 -4.32 1.31 24.73
N ILE A 461 -4.76 1.00 25.94
CA ILE A 461 -4.40 1.77 27.14
C ILE A 461 -2.91 1.64 27.44
N LEU A 462 -2.38 0.42 27.36
CA LEU A 462 -0.95 0.19 27.54
C LEU A 462 -0.13 0.90 26.45
N ALA A 463 -0.60 0.94 25.21
CA ALA A 463 0.03 1.70 24.13
C ALA A 463 -0.02 3.22 24.37
N ALA A 464 -1.14 3.73 24.90
CA ALA A 464 -1.26 5.13 25.29
C ALA A 464 -0.28 5.50 26.42
N GLN A 465 -0.11 4.62 27.42
CA GLN A 465 0.87 4.80 28.50
C GLN A 465 2.32 4.83 27.99
N ARG A 466 2.64 4.03 26.96
CA ARG A 466 3.95 4.05 26.29
C ARG A 466 4.11 5.20 25.29
N GLY A 467 3.07 6.01 25.06
CA GLY A 467 3.12 7.15 24.13
C GLY A 467 3.11 6.77 22.64
N GLU A 468 2.72 5.54 22.33
CA GLU A 468 2.73 4.94 20.98
C GLU A 468 1.45 5.26 20.18
N CYS A 469 0.43 5.82 20.82
CA CYS A 469 -0.76 6.31 20.13
C CYS A 469 -1.16 7.71 20.60
N ASP A 470 -1.95 8.38 19.76
CA ASP A 470 -2.60 9.64 20.10
C ASP A 470 -3.91 9.39 20.83
N LEU A 471 -4.67 8.36 20.42
CA LEU A 471 -5.92 7.96 21.06
C LEU A 471 -6.02 6.44 21.22
N ALA A 472 -6.68 6.02 22.29
CA ALA A 472 -7.04 4.63 22.53
C ALA A 472 -8.55 4.49 22.73
N GLY A 473 -9.23 3.84 21.78
CA GLY A 473 -10.64 3.50 21.92
C GLY A 473 -10.86 2.40 22.97
N THR A 474 -11.75 2.63 23.94
CA THR A 474 -11.98 1.75 25.08
C THR A 474 -13.45 1.65 25.47
N HIS A 475 -13.81 0.52 26.09
CA HIS A 475 -15.16 0.24 26.60
C HIS A 475 -15.12 -0.83 27.71
N LEU A 476 -14.22 -0.66 28.69
CA LEU A 476 -14.11 -1.61 29.81
C LEU A 476 -15.01 -1.17 30.96
N LEU A 477 -15.82 -2.11 31.45
CA LEU A 477 -16.68 -1.92 32.61
C LEU A 477 -15.93 -2.32 33.88
N ASP A 478 -15.92 -1.45 34.89
CA ASP A 478 -15.54 -1.86 36.24
C ASP A 478 -16.73 -2.52 36.94
N GLU A 479 -16.54 -3.76 37.39
CA GLU A 479 -17.60 -4.52 38.06
C GLU A 479 -17.99 -3.90 39.40
N ALA A 480 -17.06 -3.27 40.11
CA ALA A 480 -17.30 -2.73 41.45
C ALA A 480 -18.09 -1.41 41.40
N SER A 481 -17.68 -0.47 40.55
CA SER A 481 -18.35 0.84 40.41
C SER A 481 -19.49 0.86 39.40
N ASN A 482 -19.58 -0.15 38.53
CA ASN A 482 -20.47 -0.19 37.37
C ASN A 482 -20.30 1.02 36.44
N GLN A 483 -19.10 1.63 36.43
CA GLN A 483 -18.72 2.71 35.51
C GLN A 483 -17.79 2.21 34.42
N TYR A 484 -17.92 2.77 33.22
CA TYR A 484 -17.02 2.48 32.12
C TYR A 484 -15.79 3.39 32.15
N ASN A 485 -14.63 2.81 31.85
CA ASN A 485 -13.37 3.47 31.53
C ASN A 485 -12.71 4.34 32.63
N SER A 486 -13.44 4.85 33.62
CA SER A 486 -12.93 5.76 34.66
C SER A 486 -11.83 5.13 35.52
N HIS A 487 -11.95 3.84 35.85
CA HIS A 487 -10.96 3.06 36.61
C HIS A 487 -9.61 2.87 35.89
N LEU A 488 -9.53 3.20 34.60
CA LEU A 488 -8.33 3.04 33.77
C LEU A 488 -7.44 4.29 33.77
N LEU A 489 -7.94 5.39 34.34
CA LEU A 489 -7.25 6.68 34.34
C LEU A 489 -6.05 6.68 35.30
N THR A 490 -4.95 7.24 34.83
CA THR A 490 -3.76 7.58 35.62
C THR A 490 -3.52 9.09 35.54
N ALA A 491 -2.54 9.62 36.29
CA ALA A 491 -2.18 11.04 36.22
C ALA A 491 -1.72 11.50 34.81
N GLU A 492 -1.40 10.56 33.92
CA GLU A 492 -0.85 10.82 32.59
C GLU A 492 -1.86 10.63 31.46
N LEU A 493 -3.07 10.16 31.78
CA LEU A 493 -4.11 9.85 30.80
C LEU A 493 -5.34 10.72 31.03
N ALA A 494 -5.96 11.16 29.95
CA ALA A 494 -7.26 11.84 29.95
C ALA A 494 -8.32 10.95 29.28
N LEU A 495 -9.55 11.03 29.79
CA LEU A 495 -10.71 10.37 29.20
C LEU A 495 -11.55 11.40 28.45
N ILE A 496 -11.78 11.17 27.16
CA ILE A 496 -12.73 11.92 26.34
C ILE A 496 -13.94 11.03 26.09
N LYS A 497 -15.12 11.52 26.50
CA LYS A 497 -16.37 10.80 26.27
C LYS A 497 -16.65 10.70 24.78
N GLY A 498 -16.98 9.49 24.34
CA GLY A 498 -17.35 9.22 22.95
C GLY A 498 -18.87 9.10 22.82
N TYR A 499 -19.34 7.87 22.65
CA TYR A 499 -20.74 7.56 22.39
C TYR A 499 -21.12 6.22 23.03
N ARG A 500 -22.41 5.95 23.12
CA ARG A 500 -22.97 4.73 23.68
C ARG A 500 -23.51 3.82 22.59
N ARG A 501 -23.42 2.51 22.82
CA ARG A 501 -24.01 1.50 21.95
C ARG A 501 -24.88 0.55 22.77
N SER A 502 -26.10 0.29 22.28
CA SER A 502 -27.04 -0.61 22.96
C SER A 502 -26.61 -2.07 22.79
N GLN A 503 -26.32 -2.74 23.90
CA GLN A 503 -26.06 -4.18 23.96
C GLN A 503 -27.32 -4.94 24.35
N GLY A 504 -27.46 -6.15 23.81
CA GLY A 504 -28.65 -6.95 24.02
C GLY A 504 -28.57 -8.36 23.44
N LEU A 505 -29.65 -9.10 23.67
CA LEU A 505 -29.83 -10.46 23.18
C LEU A 505 -30.17 -10.42 21.68
N LEU A 506 -29.44 -11.19 20.88
CA LEU A 506 -29.70 -11.42 19.46
C LEU A 506 -30.28 -12.81 19.26
N PHE A 507 -31.28 -12.92 18.38
CA PHE A 507 -31.92 -14.17 17.98
C PHE A 507 -32.63 -13.99 16.62
N ARG A 508 -33.05 -15.09 15.98
CA ARG A 508 -33.75 -15.00 14.68
C ARG A 508 -35.22 -14.61 14.87
N LYS A 509 -35.74 -13.79 13.94
CA LYS A 509 -37.13 -13.26 13.99
C LYS A 509 -38.21 -14.33 13.93
N ASP A 510 -37.93 -15.45 13.27
CA ASP A 510 -38.85 -16.58 13.08
C ASP A 510 -38.77 -17.62 14.22
N ASP A 511 -37.92 -17.40 15.23
CA ASP A 511 -37.68 -18.35 16.29
C ASP A 511 -38.69 -18.20 17.43
N SER A 512 -39.71 -19.06 17.45
CA SER A 512 -40.82 -19.01 18.40
C SER A 512 -40.40 -19.17 19.87
N ARG A 513 -39.20 -19.74 20.13
CA ARG A 513 -38.64 -19.87 21.48
C ARG A 513 -38.38 -18.51 22.14
N PHE A 514 -38.25 -17.45 21.34
CA PHE A 514 -37.99 -16.08 21.83
C PHE A 514 -39.25 -15.19 21.84
N ALA A 515 -40.43 -15.71 21.47
CA ALA A 515 -41.65 -14.91 21.30
C ALA A 515 -42.06 -14.13 22.57
N LEU A 516 -41.78 -14.69 23.75
CA LEU A 516 -42.15 -14.09 25.05
C LEU A 516 -41.02 -13.26 25.67
N VAL A 517 -39.87 -13.09 25.01
CA VAL A 517 -38.69 -12.42 25.59
C VAL A 517 -38.99 -10.98 26.03
N LYS A 518 -39.87 -10.29 25.30
CA LYS A 518 -40.31 -8.91 25.62
C LYS A 518 -41.24 -8.84 26.83
N GLN A 519 -41.92 -9.94 27.15
CA GLN A 519 -42.91 -10.01 28.23
C GLN A 519 -42.30 -10.59 29.51
N ASN A 520 -41.40 -11.58 29.39
CA ASN A 520 -40.77 -12.24 30.52
C ASN A 520 -39.32 -12.70 30.21
N PHE A 521 -38.41 -11.74 30.14
CA PHE A 521 -37.00 -11.98 29.79
C PHE A 521 -36.32 -13.04 30.66
N GLN A 522 -36.48 -12.97 31.99
CA GLN A 522 -35.80 -13.86 32.94
C GLN A 522 -36.22 -15.32 32.75
N GLU A 523 -37.52 -15.57 32.63
CA GLU A 523 -38.04 -16.92 32.44
C GLU A 523 -37.67 -17.47 31.06
N THR A 524 -37.73 -16.65 30.00
CA THR A 524 -37.31 -17.07 28.66
C THR A 524 -35.83 -17.47 28.64
N ILE A 525 -34.93 -16.68 29.23
CA ILE A 525 -33.50 -17.02 29.27
C ILE A 525 -33.26 -18.29 30.09
N ARG A 526 -33.94 -18.47 31.22
CA ARG A 526 -33.84 -19.70 32.03
C ARG A 526 -34.22 -20.94 31.22
N GLN A 527 -35.33 -20.89 30.49
CA GLN A 527 -35.78 -22.00 29.64
C GLN A 527 -34.79 -22.29 28.50
N LEU A 528 -34.22 -21.24 27.87
CA LEU A 528 -33.22 -21.38 26.81
C LEU A 528 -31.91 -21.99 27.31
N MET A 529 -31.52 -21.72 28.56
CA MET A 529 -30.32 -22.30 29.18
C MET A 529 -30.50 -23.78 29.54
N GLU A 530 -31.73 -24.20 29.87
CA GLU A 530 -32.07 -25.58 30.22
C GLU A 530 -32.24 -26.49 28.98
N ASP A 531 -32.60 -25.93 27.82
CA ASP A 531 -32.80 -26.68 26.57
C ASP A 531 -31.47 -27.01 25.86
N GLN A 532 -31.13 -28.30 25.82
CA GLN A 532 -29.92 -28.82 25.17
C GLN A 532 -29.90 -28.63 23.64
N ASN A 533 -31.07 -28.39 23.03
CA ASN A 533 -31.21 -28.14 21.59
C ASN A 533 -31.04 -26.66 21.23
N VAL A 534 -30.97 -25.78 22.22
CA VAL A 534 -30.68 -24.35 22.05
C VAL A 534 -29.20 -24.13 22.31
N ARG A 535 -28.48 -23.57 21.34
CA ARG A 535 -27.05 -23.28 21.44
C ARG A 535 -26.82 -21.78 21.55
N MET A 536 -26.04 -21.37 22.54
CA MET A 536 -25.52 -20.01 22.60
C MET A 536 -24.20 -19.88 21.83
N ILE A 537 -23.83 -18.65 21.48
CA ILE A 537 -22.46 -18.28 21.17
C ILE A 537 -21.98 -17.21 22.14
N ASN A 538 -20.79 -17.39 22.68
CA ASN A 538 -20.19 -16.53 23.69
C ASN A 538 -19.34 -15.42 23.05
N ARG A 539 -18.98 -14.38 23.82
CA ARG A 539 -17.98 -13.37 23.43
C ARG A 539 -16.63 -13.70 24.08
N ASN A 540 -15.54 -13.28 23.45
CA ASN A 540 -14.20 -13.51 23.99
C ASN A 540 -14.04 -12.91 25.40
N LEU A 541 -13.27 -13.61 26.24
CA LEU A 541 -12.88 -13.14 27.57
C LEU A 541 -12.26 -11.73 27.52
N GLY A 542 -12.51 -10.93 28.55
CA GLY A 542 -12.05 -9.55 28.68
C GLY A 542 -12.83 -8.51 27.88
N SER A 543 -13.89 -8.89 27.15
CA SER A 543 -14.81 -7.93 26.53
C SER A 543 -15.92 -7.48 27.49
N GLY A 544 -16.35 -6.21 27.44
CA GLY A 544 -17.47 -5.72 28.25
C GLY A 544 -18.76 -6.53 28.04
N THR A 545 -19.00 -6.97 26.81
CA THR A 545 -20.13 -7.86 26.48
C THR A 545 -20.02 -9.24 27.13
N ARG A 546 -18.80 -9.75 27.35
CA ARG A 546 -18.59 -11.01 28.07
C ARG A 546 -18.97 -10.86 29.55
N VAL A 547 -18.63 -9.73 30.18
CA VAL A 547 -19.06 -9.43 31.55
C VAL A 547 -20.59 -9.42 31.67
N LEU A 548 -21.28 -8.76 30.73
CA LEU A 548 -22.75 -8.73 30.69
C LEU A 548 -23.34 -10.14 30.54
N LEU A 549 -22.76 -10.96 29.65
CA LEU A 549 -23.19 -12.33 29.42
C LEU A 549 -22.93 -13.25 30.63
N ASP A 550 -21.76 -13.15 31.27
CA ASP A 550 -21.44 -13.93 32.45
C ASP A 550 -22.37 -13.59 33.64
N ARG A 551 -22.77 -12.30 33.79
CA ARG A 551 -23.81 -11.88 34.74
C ARG A 551 -25.16 -12.54 34.44
N LEU A 552 -25.56 -12.60 33.17
CA LEU A 552 -26.80 -13.24 32.74
C LEU A 552 -26.79 -14.75 33.01
N LEU A 553 -25.66 -15.41 32.76
CA LEU A 553 -25.51 -16.85 32.94
C LEU A 553 -25.45 -17.26 34.42
N ALA A 554 -25.07 -16.37 35.33
CA ALA A 554 -24.99 -16.63 36.77
C ALA A 554 -24.24 -17.93 37.13
N GLY A 555 -23.13 -18.19 36.42
CA GLY A 555 -22.29 -19.38 36.60
C GLY A 555 -22.76 -20.65 35.86
N GLN A 556 -23.92 -20.62 35.19
CA GLN A 556 -24.39 -21.71 34.33
C GLN A 556 -23.56 -21.80 33.05
N ARG A 557 -23.52 -23.00 32.45
CA ARG A 557 -22.79 -23.30 31.21
C ARG A 557 -23.69 -24.02 30.21
N PRO A 558 -24.61 -23.29 29.56
CA PRO A 558 -25.54 -23.88 28.60
C PRO A 558 -24.82 -24.36 27.33
N SER A 559 -25.55 -25.08 26.47
CA SER A 559 -24.99 -25.61 25.22
C SER A 559 -24.36 -24.50 24.37
N GLY A 560 -23.12 -24.69 23.93
CA GLY A 560 -22.36 -23.68 23.17
C GLY A 560 -21.54 -22.69 24.02
N PHE A 561 -21.57 -22.76 25.36
CA PHE A 561 -20.85 -21.84 26.26
C PHE A 561 -19.36 -21.64 25.94
N PHE A 562 -18.66 -22.71 25.56
CA PHE A 562 -17.22 -22.67 25.26
C PHE A 562 -16.91 -22.12 23.85
N GLN A 563 -17.91 -21.89 23.01
CA GLN A 563 -17.70 -21.32 21.68
C GLN A 563 -17.66 -19.81 21.77
N GLU A 564 -16.47 -19.22 21.61
CA GLU A 564 -16.28 -17.78 21.70
C GLU A 564 -16.17 -17.13 20.31
N ALA A 565 -16.95 -16.07 20.11
CA ALA A 565 -16.83 -15.13 19.01
C ALA A 565 -15.87 -14.00 19.38
N LYS A 566 -15.01 -13.58 18.44
CA LYS A 566 -14.07 -12.46 18.61
C LYS A 566 -14.66 -11.08 18.26
N SER A 567 -15.79 -11.04 17.58
CA SER A 567 -16.50 -9.79 17.26
C SER A 567 -18.01 -9.93 17.44
N HIS A 568 -18.72 -8.79 17.47
CA HIS A 568 -20.17 -8.74 17.45
C HIS A 568 -20.75 -9.34 16.15
N ASN A 569 -20.17 -9.03 14.99
CA ASN A 569 -20.58 -9.59 13.70
C ASN A 569 -20.42 -11.12 13.68
N SER A 570 -19.39 -11.66 14.34
CA SER A 570 -19.20 -13.11 14.46
C SER A 570 -20.30 -13.79 15.29
N VAL A 571 -20.88 -13.10 16.27
CA VAL A 571 -22.06 -13.58 17.02
C VAL A 571 -23.27 -13.63 16.08
N ALA A 572 -23.58 -12.52 15.42
CA ALA A 572 -24.72 -12.45 14.50
C ALA A 572 -24.61 -13.47 13.36
N ALA A 573 -23.44 -13.59 12.72
CA ALA A 573 -23.20 -14.59 11.69
C ALA A 573 -23.39 -16.03 12.18
N ALA A 574 -23.02 -16.35 13.43
CA ALA A 574 -23.29 -17.67 13.98
C ALA A 574 -24.79 -17.95 14.11
N ILE A 575 -25.59 -16.94 14.46
CA ILE A 575 -27.04 -17.03 14.60
C ILE A 575 -27.70 -17.15 13.22
N THR A 576 -27.32 -16.29 12.27
CA THR A 576 -27.83 -16.29 10.89
C THR A 576 -27.51 -17.62 10.19
N HIS A 577 -26.30 -18.16 10.38
CA HIS A 577 -25.91 -19.45 9.79
C HIS A 577 -26.34 -20.67 10.63
N LYS A 578 -27.22 -20.48 11.63
CA LYS A 578 -27.77 -21.54 12.49
C LYS A 578 -26.71 -22.40 13.20
N ARG A 579 -25.50 -21.85 13.43
CA ARG A 579 -24.48 -22.47 14.30
C ARG A 579 -24.78 -22.22 15.78
N ALA A 580 -25.46 -21.12 16.06
CA ALA A 580 -26.03 -20.77 17.36
C ALA A 580 -27.47 -20.28 17.17
N ASP A 581 -28.22 -20.23 18.26
CA ASP A 581 -29.59 -19.74 18.33
C ASP A 581 -29.65 -18.34 18.94
N TRP A 582 -28.75 -18.04 19.88
CA TRP A 582 -28.66 -16.73 20.52
C TRP A 582 -27.25 -16.36 20.97
N GLY A 583 -27.07 -15.08 21.28
CA GLY A 583 -25.86 -14.53 21.88
C GLY A 583 -26.07 -13.06 22.23
N ILE A 584 -25.09 -12.43 22.88
CA ILE A 584 -25.13 -11.00 23.18
C ILE A 584 -24.22 -10.24 22.21
N ALA A 585 -24.78 -9.20 21.60
CA ALA A 585 -24.06 -8.27 20.74
C ALA A 585 -24.73 -6.88 20.76
N ILE A 586 -24.35 -6.02 19.82
CA ILE A 586 -24.87 -4.65 19.72
C ILE A 586 -26.05 -4.56 18.75
N ARG A 587 -26.96 -3.61 18.98
CA ARG A 587 -28.20 -3.43 18.20
C ARG A 587 -27.95 -3.30 16.70
N SER A 588 -27.03 -2.42 16.30
CA SER A 588 -26.73 -2.16 14.89
C SER A 588 -26.37 -3.44 14.12
N VAL A 589 -25.57 -4.31 14.73
CA VAL A 589 -25.19 -5.60 14.13
C VAL A 589 -26.38 -6.55 13.97
N ALA A 590 -27.34 -6.51 14.90
CA ALA A 590 -28.57 -7.29 14.80
C ALA A 590 -29.44 -6.81 13.62
N GLU A 591 -29.63 -5.49 13.51
CA GLU A 591 -30.40 -4.83 12.45
C GLU A 591 -29.79 -5.11 11.08
N ASP A 592 -28.48 -4.90 10.92
CA ASP A 592 -27.74 -5.16 9.69
C ASP A 592 -27.82 -6.63 9.24
N SER A 593 -27.87 -7.55 10.22
CA SER A 593 -27.96 -8.99 9.95
C SER A 593 -29.41 -9.49 9.80
N GLY A 594 -30.40 -8.60 9.89
CA GLY A 594 -31.82 -8.94 9.82
C GLY A 594 -32.34 -9.75 11.02
N LEU A 595 -31.59 -9.82 12.11
CA LEU A 595 -31.96 -10.53 13.35
C LEU A 595 -32.92 -9.67 14.20
N ASP A 596 -33.57 -10.29 15.19
CA ASP A 596 -34.30 -9.55 16.22
C ASP A 596 -33.38 -9.25 17.41
N PHE A 597 -33.75 -8.23 18.19
CA PHE A 597 -32.90 -7.68 19.25
C PHE A 597 -33.73 -7.32 20.49
N PHE A 598 -33.28 -7.80 21.65
CA PHE A 598 -33.81 -7.36 22.95
C PHE A 598 -32.77 -6.52 23.70
N PRO A 599 -33.00 -5.22 23.92
CA PRO A 599 -32.05 -4.33 24.59
C PRO A 599 -31.87 -4.72 26.07
N MET A 600 -30.63 -4.70 26.55
CA MET A 600 -30.30 -5.01 27.94
C MET A 600 -29.61 -3.83 28.64
N GLN A 601 -28.51 -3.35 28.07
CA GLN A 601 -27.68 -2.32 28.69
C GLN A 601 -26.97 -1.49 27.62
N ASP A 602 -26.74 -0.21 27.88
CA ASP A 602 -25.85 0.62 27.06
C ASP A 602 -24.40 0.46 27.49
N GLU A 603 -23.51 0.31 26.51
CA GLU A 603 -22.06 0.29 26.71
C GLU A 603 -21.45 1.60 26.25
N GLU A 604 -20.59 2.19 27.07
CA GLU A 604 -19.87 3.43 26.74
C GLU A 604 -18.58 3.11 25.98
N TYR A 605 -18.44 3.71 24.80
CA TYR A 605 -17.23 3.65 24.00
C TYR A 605 -16.58 5.04 23.99
N ASP A 606 -15.43 5.13 24.68
CA ASP A 606 -14.72 6.38 24.93
C ASP A 606 -13.29 6.34 24.40
N PHE A 607 -12.60 7.47 24.49
CA PHE A 607 -11.23 7.63 24.03
C PHE A 607 -10.30 8.04 25.16
N ILE A 608 -9.28 7.23 25.41
CA ILE A 608 -8.17 7.57 26.32
C ILE A 608 -7.07 8.24 25.51
N ILE A 609 -6.59 9.39 26.00
CA ILE A 609 -5.59 10.22 25.33
C ILE A 609 -4.43 10.47 26.30
N PRO A 610 -3.16 10.26 25.90
CA PRO A 610 -2.02 10.68 26.71
C PRO A 610 -2.01 12.20 26.88
N ASN A 611 -1.81 12.69 28.11
CA ASN A 611 -1.85 14.12 28.41
C ASN A 611 -0.86 14.95 27.57
N LYS A 612 0.30 14.36 27.23
CA LYS A 612 1.30 14.97 26.35
C LYS A 612 0.79 15.21 24.92
N ARG A 613 -0.19 14.42 24.44
CA ARG A 613 -0.75 14.47 23.08
C ARG A 613 -1.97 15.38 22.96
N LEU A 614 -2.63 15.78 24.05
CA LEU A 614 -3.83 16.64 24.05
C LEU A 614 -3.66 17.98 23.32
N LYS A 615 -2.42 18.50 23.23
CA LYS A 615 -2.14 19.76 22.55
C LYS A 615 -1.91 19.62 21.05
N ARG A 616 -1.76 18.40 20.52
CA ARG A 616 -1.59 18.15 19.09
C ARG A 616 -2.80 18.64 18.32
N GLN A 617 -2.55 19.22 17.14
CA GLN A 617 -3.60 19.78 16.30
C GLN A 617 -4.60 18.69 15.88
N GLU A 618 -4.11 17.53 15.47
CA GLU A 618 -4.93 16.42 14.98
C GLU A 618 -5.85 15.86 16.09
N VAL A 619 -5.32 15.75 17.31
CA VAL A 619 -6.07 15.30 18.49
C VAL A 619 -7.17 16.30 18.84
N ARG A 620 -6.88 17.60 18.81
CA ARG A 620 -7.91 18.63 19.04
C ARG A 620 -8.98 18.62 17.97
N GLN A 621 -8.60 18.42 16.71
CA GLN A 621 -9.55 18.28 15.62
C GLN A 621 -10.47 17.06 15.83
N PHE A 622 -9.95 15.92 16.29
CA PHE A 622 -10.75 14.75 16.63
C PHE A 622 -11.71 15.02 17.80
N ILE A 623 -11.25 15.69 18.86
CA ILE A 623 -12.10 16.05 20.01
C ILE A 623 -13.22 17.00 19.56
N ASN A 624 -12.91 18.01 18.74
CA ASN A 624 -13.89 18.94 18.21
C ASN A 624 -14.90 18.24 17.30
N LEU A 625 -14.45 17.29 16.48
CA LEU A 625 -15.30 16.48 15.60
C LEU A 625 -16.42 15.78 16.39
N LEU A 626 -16.12 15.22 17.57
CA LEU A 626 -17.10 14.54 18.43
C LEU A 626 -18.22 15.49 18.94
N GLN A 627 -17.95 16.79 19.00
CA GLN A 627 -18.87 17.81 19.52
C GLN A 627 -19.74 18.44 18.44
N GLU A 628 -19.48 18.16 17.16
CA GLU A 628 -20.22 18.75 16.06
C GLU A 628 -21.62 18.12 15.90
N ALA A 629 -22.65 18.96 15.81
CA ALA A 629 -24.04 18.51 15.73
C ALA A 629 -24.32 17.60 14.51
N ASN A 630 -23.69 17.88 13.36
CA ASN A 630 -23.77 17.01 12.17
C ASN A 630 -23.22 15.61 12.48
N ILE A 631 -22.03 15.55 13.07
CA ILE A 631 -21.35 14.29 13.39
C ILE A 631 -22.17 13.47 14.38
N GLN A 632 -22.68 14.11 15.44
CA GLN A 632 -23.57 13.46 16.41
C GLN A 632 -24.85 12.92 15.74
N THR A 633 -25.44 13.69 14.82
CA THR A 633 -26.61 13.23 14.04
C THR A 633 -26.28 11.99 13.20
N GLN A 634 -25.09 11.93 12.58
CA GLN A 634 -24.68 10.77 11.80
C GLN A 634 -24.34 9.56 12.68
N LEU A 635 -23.70 9.76 13.83
CA LEU A 635 -23.48 8.69 14.83
C LEU A 635 -24.82 8.11 15.31
N ASN A 636 -25.82 8.95 15.58
CA ASN A 636 -27.18 8.51 15.93
C ASN A 636 -27.83 7.69 14.81
N LYS A 637 -27.62 8.05 13.53
CA LYS A 637 -28.09 7.24 12.38
C LYS A 637 -27.40 5.88 12.28
N LEU A 638 -26.18 5.74 12.80
CA LEU A 638 -25.48 4.46 12.92
C LEU A 638 -25.92 3.64 14.16
N GLY A 639 -26.95 4.11 14.89
CA GLY A 639 -27.45 3.46 16.10
C GLY A 639 -26.59 3.70 17.34
N LEU A 640 -25.73 4.73 17.33
CA LEU A 640 -24.86 5.11 18.45
C LEU A 640 -25.41 6.36 19.13
N SER A 641 -25.68 6.31 20.44
CA SER A 641 -26.23 7.44 21.19
C SER A 641 -25.12 8.38 21.67
N THR A 642 -25.28 9.68 21.42
CA THR A 642 -24.35 10.73 21.87
C THR A 642 -24.85 11.52 23.08
N ASP A 643 -26.04 11.19 23.59
CA ASP A 643 -26.64 11.89 24.73
C ASP A 643 -25.96 11.50 26.05
N ALA A 644 -26.03 12.39 27.05
CA ALA A 644 -25.61 12.06 28.41
C ALA A 644 -26.39 10.84 28.95
N PRO A 645 -25.76 9.99 29.79
CA PRO A 645 -26.45 8.85 30.40
C PRO A 645 -27.68 9.35 31.17
N VAL A 646 -28.82 8.66 31.00
CA VAL A 646 -30.07 8.93 31.70
C VAL A 646 -30.02 8.35 33.11
#